data_AF-A0A2V5QB91-F1
#
_entry.id   AF-A0A2V5QB91-F1
#
_cell.length_a   1.000
_cell.length_b   1.000
_cell.length_c   1.000
_cell.angle_alpha   90.00
_cell.angle_beta   90.00
_cell.angle_gamma   90.00
#
_symmetry.space_group_name_H-M   'P 1'
#
loop_
_entity.id
_entity.type
_entity.pdbx_description
1 polymer ?
#
loop_
_entity_poly.entity_id
_entity_poly.type
_entity_poly.pdbx_seq_one_letter_code
_entity_poly.pdbx_strand_id
1 'polypeptide(L)'
;VLLADPRLRDLPWAKFWRAQALAGLHRWADALSLYEALTTDRGSPFHAAAVFGTAEMLRALGKPKDALRKFNLLLHDQQWASRAQLRAAELYIDLGDAPNARRLLAEMKPTTIAERRERRALRGRLELILQRPERALGMFQALLKRPEGTSHATLIAALFGIAEAHLQLKTPESGDDFIERFIDRHPADQDLPLLFEKLHELYRAEHKPSRNELEKWVRRPEQPRRTFARWYLARLEIRAGRRERAAQLFSDLRRTSIKSTAIAQALVEFAQFELDERNFDEAIAILDDARLLHPEPALQAKIEFLFAHTQYLAKRFDTATAAFEQIAHCNSPWAKAALFNASTGWLQLGNHSRFQVDYAELEKQGGDEEARSNLRLQEGLIQAAKGDKKAAASLQQFIRDFPRNPRVSEAWVGLAELAFHSSPPRLNEARKNLAHAFESTPTTAAAERADYLSIWVEEAAGGNETKVIELAEKFLEQHALSPFASEVRMKLAELYYRRQDFANAQTQFELIAQNNADSSLAEKALFFAAESAMSSMGEHSLDRALVLFDQVVQKNGPLRWAARNRQAVIERKLGKAKDALALYDEVLKSDAPVSEKREALCGKGDVFSEAGATDPKNYERAIEAYDQLASDKDAPIDWRNQGLFKKGLCLEKKGDRAGALATFYKIVDDEARPDQHSELFWYYKAGFNAARLLEEDSKWESAAAIYDKLVAAGGSRSEEAKARVNNLRLEHFLWTD
;
A
#
# COMPACT_ATOMS: atom_id res chain seq x y z
N VAL A 1 42.01 43.04 -9.02
CA VAL A 1 43.17 43.56 -8.23
C VAL A 1 43.21 45.09 -8.21
N LEU A 2 43.05 45.80 -9.33
CA LEU A 2 43.14 47.27 -9.39
C LEU A 2 42.11 48.04 -8.51
N LEU A 3 40.84 47.60 -8.48
CA LEU A 3 39.77 48.23 -7.68
C LEU A 3 39.80 47.89 -6.18
N ALA A 4 40.74 47.03 -5.76
CA ALA A 4 40.93 46.62 -4.37
C ALA A 4 42.12 47.36 -3.70
N ASP A 5 42.86 48.17 -4.45
CA ASP A 5 43.96 48.98 -3.91
C ASP A 5 43.41 50.01 -2.91
N PRO A 6 43.85 49.99 -1.64
CA PRO A 6 43.41 50.93 -0.61
C PRO A 6 43.61 52.40 -0.99
N ARG A 7 44.61 52.72 -1.83
CA ARG A 7 44.95 54.10 -2.24
C ARG A 7 43.96 54.69 -3.24
N LEU A 8 43.26 53.82 -3.99
CA LEU A 8 42.30 54.22 -5.03
C LEU A 8 40.85 54.07 -4.55
N ARG A 9 40.63 53.34 -3.45
CA ARG A 9 39.31 52.96 -2.93
C ARG A 9 38.38 54.14 -2.65
N ASP A 10 38.92 55.29 -2.26
CA ASP A 10 38.12 56.46 -1.91
C ASP A 10 37.76 57.37 -3.07
N LEU A 11 38.39 57.18 -4.24
CA LEU A 11 38.14 57.98 -5.42
C LEU A 11 36.73 57.70 -6.00
N PRO A 12 35.96 58.72 -6.42
CA PRO A 12 34.60 58.54 -6.92
C PRO A 12 34.47 57.54 -8.09
N TRP A 13 35.40 57.55 -9.04
CA TRP A 13 35.38 56.61 -10.17
C TRP A 13 35.63 55.16 -9.73
N ALA A 14 36.52 54.93 -8.76
CA ALA A 14 36.85 53.61 -8.25
C ALA A 14 35.68 53.02 -7.46
N LYS A 15 35.01 53.84 -6.63
CA LYS A 15 33.75 53.46 -5.96
C LYS A 15 32.67 53.10 -6.97
N PHE A 16 32.53 53.87 -8.03
CA PHE A 16 31.50 53.63 -9.05
C PHE A 16 31.72 52.31 -9.76
N TRP A 17 32.92 52.05 -10.28
CA TRP A 17 33.21 50.80 -10.97
C TRP A 17 33.19 49.57 -10.05
N ARG A 18 33.53 49.74 -8.77
CA ARG A 18 33.35 48.69 -7.77
C ARG A 18 31.87 48.40 -7.50
N ALA A 19 31.03 49.43 -7.43
CA ALA A 19 29.59 49.27 -7.31
C ALA A 19 29.01 48.55 -8.54
N GLN A 20 29.45 48.90 -9.75
CA GLN A 20 29.08 48.20 -10.99
C GLN A 20 29.49 46.72 -10.97
N ALA A 21 30.71 46.41 -10.53
CA ALA A 21 31.19 45.03 -10.42
C ALA A 21 30.40 44.22 -9.38
N LEU A 22 30.11 44.80 -8.21
CA LEU A 22 29.31 44.13 -7.17
C LEU A 22 27.86 43.91 -7.61
N ALA A 23 27.27 44.88 -8.33
CA ALA A 23 25.96 44.71 -8.95
C ALA A 23 25.98 43.58 -9.99
N GLY A 24 27.00 43.52 -10.85
CA GLY A 24 27.18 42.40 -11.79
C GLY A 24 27.33 41.03 -11.13
N LEU A 25 27.80 40.98 -9.88
CA LEU A 25 27.91 39.77 -9.06
C LEU A 25 26.68 39.51 -8.18
N HIS A 26 25.57 40.21 -8.41
CA HIS A 26 24.33 40.11 -7.62
C HIS A 26 24.49 40.44 -6.13
N ARG A 27 25.56 41.15 -5.74
CA ARG A 27 25.80 41.61 -4.36
C ARG A 27 25.14 42.97 -4.13
N TRP A 28 23.82 42.96 -4.18
CA TRP A 28 22.98 44.16 -4.25
C TRP A 28 23.17 45.12 -3.07
N ALA A 29 23.23 44.59 -1.84
CA ALA A 29 23.39 45.41 -0.64
C ALA A 29 24.75 46.11 -0.59
N ASP A 30 25.82 45.39 -0.98
CA ASP A 30 27.17 45.95 -1.02
C ASP A 30 27.29 47.02 -2.11
N ALA A 31 26.73 46.76 -3.30
CA ALA A 31 26.68 47.72 -4.40
C ALA A 31 25.86 48.96 -4.03
N LEU A 32 24.72 48.79 -3.36
CA LEU A 32 23.84 49.88 -2.91
C LEU A 32 24.61 50.86 -2.03
N SER A 33 25.36 50.37 -1.03
CA SER A 33 26.13 51.22 -0.12
C SER A 33 27.14 52.13 -0.85
N LEU A 34 27.78 51.61 -1.89
CA LEU A 34 28.76 52.35 -2.68
C LEU A 34 28.08 53.35 -3.62
N TYR A 35 26.94 53.00 -4.23
CA TYR A 35 26.17 53.95 -5.02
C TYR A 35 25.61 55.09 -4.16
N GLU A 36 25.07 54.81 -2.98
CA GLU A 36 24.56 55.83 -2.07
C GLU A 36 25.65 56.83 -1.66
N ALA A 37 26.86 56.35 -1.35
CA ALA A 37 28.01 57.20 -1.05
C ALA A 37 28.41 58.12 -2.22
N LEU A 38 28.13 57.73 -3.46
CA LEU A 38 28.38 58.55 -4.65
C LEU A 38 27.28 59.57 -4.95
N THR A 39 26.11 59.43 -4.31
CA THR A 39 25.00 60.38 -4.48
C THR A 39 25.10 61.62 -3.59
N THR A 40 26.06 61.67 -2.65
CA THR A 40 26.23 62.80 -1.71
C THR A 40 26.79 64.05 -2.39
N ASP A 41 27.65 63.88 -3.41
CA ASP A 41 28.20 64.97 -4.21
C ASP A 41 27.40 65.13 -5.52
N ARG A 42 26.63 66.22 -5.62
CA ARG A 42 25.83 66.55 -6.81
C ARG A 42 26.67 67.06 -7.99
N GLY A 43 27.90 67.52 -7.75
CA GLY A 43 28.82 67.99 -8.78
C GLY A 43 29.61 66.87 -9.47
N SER A 44 29.58 65.66 -8.90
CA SER A 44 30.29 64.49 -9.44
C SER A 44 29.73 64.07 -10.80
N PRO A 45 30.59 63.74 -11.79
CA PRO A 45 30.15 63.19 -13.07
C PRO A 45 29.48 61.82 -12.94
N PHE A 46 29.63 61.14 -11.79
CA PHE A 46 28.99 59.86 -11.50
C PHE A 46 27.64 60.02 -10.78
N HIS A 47 27.22 61.24 -10.42
CA HIS A 47 26.04 61.46 -9.58
C HIS A 47 24.77 60.81 -10.16
N ALA A 48 24.39 61.18 -11.39
CA ALA A 48 23.16 60.66 -12.02
C ALA A 48 23.23 59.13 -12.26
N ALA A 49 24.39 58.63 -12.67
CA ALA A 49 24.63 57.20 -12.85
C ALA A 49 24.54 56.42 -11.51
N ALA A 50 25.03 57.01 -10.42
CA ALA A 50 24.94 56.45 -9.08
C ALA A 50 23.51 56.49 -8.54
N VAL A 51 22.75 57.57 -8.77
CA VAL A 51 21.32 57.64 -8.41
C VAL A 51 20.53 56.53 -9.13
N PHE A 52 20.81 56.31 -10.42
CA PHE A 52 20.20 55.22 -11.18
C PHE A 52 20.62 53.85 -10.64
N GLY A 53 21.91 53.66 -10.34
CA GLY A 53 22.44 52.44 -9.72
C GLY A 53 21.77 52.13 -8.36
N THR A 54 21.65 53.13 -7.49
CA THR A 54 20.91 53.03 -6.21
C THR A 54 19.47 52.56 -6.44
N ALA A 55 18.77 53.13 -7.44
CA ALA A 55 17.40 52.75 -7.76
C ALA A 55 17.29 51.28 -8.22
N GLU A 56 18.18 50.82 -9.11
CA GLU A 56 18.24 49.43 -9.56
C GLU A 56 18.54 48.46 -8.41
N MET A 57 19.44 48.81 -7.50
CA MET A 57 19.77 47.97 -6.34
C MET A 57 18.60 47.89 -5.35
N LEU A 58 17.92 49.01 -5.10
CA LEU A 58 16.70 49.02 -4.28
C LEU A 58 15.59 48.16 -4.90
N ARG A 59 15.44 48.19 -6.23
CA ARG A 59 14.51 47.28 -6.93
C ARG A 59 14.91 45.82 -6.70
N ALA A 60 16.17 45.45 -6.92
CA ALA A 60 16.67 44.09 -6.75
C ALA A 60 16.53 43.57 -5.31
N LEU A 61 16.59 44.47 -4.31
CA LEU A 61 16.39 44.17 -2.89
C LEU A 61 14.91 44.14 -2.46
N GLY A 62 13.96 44.21 -3.40
CA GLY A 62 12.53 44.16 -3.09
C GLY A 62 11.98 45.44 -2.46
N LYS A 63 12.60 46.60 -2.71
CA LYS A 63 12.15 47.92 -2.22
C LYS A 63 11.66 48.81 -3.37
N PRO A 64 10.56 48.45 -4.06
CA PRO A 64 10.13 49.12 -5.30
C PRO A 64 9.70 50.59 -5.08
N LYS A 65 9.12 50.93 -3.92
CA LYS A 65 8.72 52.31 -3.60
C LYS A 65 9.93 53.24 -3.43
N ASP A 66 11.00 52.75 -2.81
CA ASP A 66 12.23 53.53 -2.63
C ASP A 66 13.00 53.64 -3.95
N ALA A 67 13.02 52.58 -4.75
CA ALA A 67 13.55 52.61 -6.11
C ALA A 67 12.85 53.67 -6.97
N LEU A 68 11.50 53.72 -6.94
CA LEU A 68 10.71 54.73 -7.64
C LEU A 68 11.07 56.16 -7.22
N ARG A 69 11.26 56.43 -5.92
CA ARG A 69 11.71 57.75 -5.44
C ARG A 69 13.03 58.16 -6.07
N LYS A 70 13.97 57.22 -6.21
CA LYS A 70 15.29 57.47 -6.82
C LYS A 70 15.19 57.66 -8.33
N PHE A 71 14.43 56.83 -9.06
CA PHE A 71 14.19 57.04 -10.50
C PHE A 71 13.51 58.38 -10.78
N ASN A 72 12.59 58.82 -9.92
CA ASN A 72 11.86 60.08 -10.07
C ASN A 72 12.79 61.32 -10.03
N LEU A 73 13.98 61.23 -9.42
CA LEU A 73 14.98 62.30 -9.43
C LEU A 73 15.62 62.51 -10.81
N LEU A 74 15.58 61.49 -11.68
CA LEU A 74 16.27 61.47 -12.96
C LEU A 74 15.34 61.70 -14.16
N LEU A 75 14.03 61.90 -13.96
CA LEU A 75 13.05 61.98 -15.06
C LEU A 75 13.29 63.14 -16.04
N HIS A 76 14.01 64.18 -15.61
CA HIS A 76 14.33 65.37 -16.41
C HIS A 76 15.84 65.50 -16.67
N ASP A 77 16.63 64.49 -16.33
CA ASP A 77 18.08 64.49 -16.56
C ASP A 77 18.39 64.35 -18.07
N GLN A 78 19.35 65.13 -18.57
CA GLN A 78 19.64 65.17 -20.00
C GLN A 78 20.10 63.83 -20.59
N GLN A 79 20.77 62.99 -19.79
CA GLN A 79 21.31 61.71 -20.25
C GLN A 79 20.52 60.50 -19.73
N TRP A 80 19.91 60.63 -18.54
CA TRP A 80 19.28 59.50 -17.84
C TRP A 80 17.75 59.49 -17.89
N ALA A 81 17.10 60.57 -18.35
CA ALA A 81 15.63 60.67 -18.37
C ALA A 81 14.94 59.49 -19.02
N SER A 82 15.33 59.09 -20.23
CA SER A 82 14.64 58.02 -20.96
C SER A 82 14.74 56.67 -20.24
N ARG A 83 15.92 56.33 -19.68
CA ARG A 83 16.13 55.08 -18.92
C ARG A 83 15.36 55.09 -17.60
N ALA A 84 15.41 56.21 -16.88
CA ALA A 84 14.70 56.37 -15.61
C ALA A 84 13.17 56.33 -15.82
N GLN A 85 12.66 56.96 -16.87
CA GLN A 85 11.24 56.95 -17.23
C GLN A 85 10.74 55.53 -17.56
N LEU A 86 11.51 54.73 -18.31
CA LEU A 86 11.16 53.34 -18.61
C LEU A 86 11.12 52.47 -17.35
N ARG A 87 12.15 52.56 -16.50
CA ARG A 87 12.21 51.78 -15.24
C ARG A 87 11.17 52.21 -14.23
N ALA A 88 10.88 53.50 -14.11
CA ALA A 88 9.81 53.98 -13.26
C ALA A 88 8.43 53.54 -13.80
N ALA A 89 8.20 53.60 -15.11
CA ALA A 89 6.95 53.13 -15.70
C ALA A 89 6.72 51.63 -15.48
N GLU A 90 7.77 50.82 -15.64
CA GLU A 90 7.76 49.39 -15.33
C GLU A 90 7.38 49.13 -13.86
N LEU A 91 8.00 49.83 -12.92
CA LEU A 91 7.66 49.70 -11.50
C LEU A 91 6.25 50.19 -11.15
N TYR A 92 5.77 51.25 -11.79
CA TYR A 92 4.38 51.69 -11.60
C TYR A 92 3.39 50.63 -12.10
N ILE A 93 3.69 49.95 -13.22
CA ILE A 93 2.90 48.82 -13.74
C ILE A 93 2.94 47.66 -12.72
N ASP A 94 4.11 47.26 -12.25
CA ASP A 94 4.25 46.15 -11.29
C ASP A 94 3.53 46.42 -9.96
N LEU A 95 3.44 47.69 -9.55
CA LEU A 95 2.70 48.13 -8.35
C LEU A 95 1.20 48.36 -8.60
N GLY A 96 0.71 48.19 -9.82
CA GLY A 96 -0.70 48.44 -10.18
C GLY A 96 -1.09 49.93 -10.29
N ASP A 97 -0.12 50.85 -10.27
CA ASP A 97 -0.35 52.30 -10.41
C ASP A 97 -0.43 52.70 -11.90
N ALA A 98 -1.53 52.30 -12.52
CA ALA A 98 -1.82 52.61 -13.91
C ALA A 98 -1.85 54.12 -14.24
N PRO A 99 -2.38 55.03 -13.39
CA PRO A 99 -2.38 56.47 -13.69
C PRO A 99 -0.98 57.06 -13.87
N ASN A 100 -0.05 56.76 -12.96
CA ASN A 100 1.32 57.28 -13.06
C ASN A 100 2.10 56.62 -14.20
N ALA A 101 1.95 55.31 -14.40
CA ALA A 101 2.54 54.61 -15.55
C ALA A 101 2.08 55.22 -16.88
N ARG A 102 0.77 55.48 -17.02
CA ARG A 102 0.17 56.07 -18.23
C ARG A 102 0.71 57.46 -18.51
N ARG A 103 0.77 58.32 -17.49
CA ARG A 103 1.30 59.68 -17.61
C ARG A 103 2.75 59.65 -18.08
N LEU A 104 3.58 58.87 -17.40
CA LEU A 104 5.01 58.80 -17.67
C LEU A 104 5.30 58.27 -19.08
N LEU A 105 4.61 57.20 -19.50
CA LEU A 105 4.75 56.64 -20.85
C LEU A 105 4.21 57.57 -21.95
N ALA A 106 3.29 58.49 -21.63
CA ALA A 106 2.79 59.49 -22.57
C ALA A 106 3.77 60.65 -22.75
N GLU A 107 4.38 61.13 -21.67
CA GLU A 107 5.34 62.24 -21.65
C GLU A 107 6.72 61.85 -22.20
N MET A 108 7.12 60.58 -22.07
CA MET A 108 8.41 60.07 -22.53
C MET A 108 8.62 60.30 -24.04
N LYS A 109 9.75 60.92 -24.38
CA LYS A 109 10.23 61.14 -25.76
C LYS A 109 11.43 60.21 -26.04
N PRO A 110 11.20 58.98 -26.53
CA PRO A 110 12.29 58.04 -26.79
C PRO A 110 13.16 58.53 -27.95
N THR A 111 14.48 58.44 -27.78
CA THR A 111 15.49 58.89 -28.73
C THR A 111 16.03 57.75 -29.58
N THR A 112 16.01 56.52 -29.06
CA THR A 112 16.50 55.33 -29.76
C THR A 112 15.36 54.44 -30.28
N ILE A 113 15.69 53.51 -31.19
CA ILE A 113 14.72 52.47 -31.62
C ILE A 113 14.38 51.57 -30.44
N ALA A 114 15.37 51.13 -29.65
CA ALA A 114 15.17 50.25 -28.50
C ALA A 114 14.21 50.86 -27.47
N GLU A 115 14.39 52.13 -27.10
CA GLU A 115 13.48 52.85 -26.19
C GLU A 115 12.05 52.94 -26.74
N ARG A 116 11.89 53.16 -28.05
CA ARG A 116 10.56 53.17 -28.70
C ARG A 116 9.87 51.82 -28.57
N ARG A 117 10.62 50.72 -28.69
CA ARG A 117 10.12 49.35 -28.58
C ARG A 117 9.77 48.98 -27.14
N GLU A 118 10.66 49.26 -26.19
CA GLU A 118 10.44 49.02 -24.76
C GLU A 118 9.24 49.84 -24.24
N ARG A 119 9.14 51.13 -24.59
CA ARG A 119 7.96 51.96 -24.27
C ARG A 119 6.67 51.34 -24.83
N ARG A 120 6.70 50.77 -26.03
CA ARG A 120 5.52 50.11 -26.63
C ARG A 120 5.14 48.84 -25.86
N ALA A 121 6.12 48.03 -25.46
CA ALA A 121 5.86 46.84 -24.64
C ALA A 121 5.25 47.22 -23.28
N LEU A 122 5.79 48.24 -22.60
CA LEU A 122 5.24 48.73 -21.34
C LEU A 122 3.83 49.31 -21.49
N ARG A 123 3.53 50.02 -22.60
CA ARG A 123 2.15 50.44 -22.89
C ARG A 123 1.21 49.25 -23.09
N GLY A 124 1.67 48.18 -23.75
CA GLY A 124 0.90 46.93 -23.86
C GLY A 124 0.60 46.33 -22.49
N ARG A 125 1.60 46.23 -21.60
CA ARG A 125 1.42 45.72 -20.23
C ARG A 125 0.46 46.60 -19.41
N LEU A 126 0.53 47.92 -19.58
CA LEU A 126 -0.40 48.85 -18.95
C LEU A 126 -1.85 48.63 -19.41
N GLU A 127 -2.09 48.39 -20.70
CA GLU A 127 -3.45 48.08 -21.20
C GLU A 127 -3.98 46.75 -20.64
N LEU A 128 -3.11 45.75 -20.37
CA LEU A 128 -3.51 44.51 -19.70
C LEU A 128 -3.97 44.74 -18.25
N ILE A 129 -3.27 45.59 -17.49
CA ILE A 129 -3.70 45.97 -16.14
C ILE A 129 -5.03 46.73 -16.18
N LEU A 130 -5.22 47.55 -17.20
CA LEU A 130 -6.47 48.29 -17.44
C LEU A 130 -7.61 47.44 -18.02
N GLN A 131 -7.45 46.10 -18.10
CA GLN A 131 -8.44 45.16 -18.63
C GLN A 131 -8.86 45.47 -20.07
N ARG A 132 -7.87 45.81 -20.92
CA ARG A 132 -8.05 46.11 -22.36
C ARG A 132 -7.16 45.23 -23.22
N PRO A 133 -7.37 43.90 -23.20
CA PRO A 133 -6.48 42.95 -23.83
C PRO A 133 -6.36 43.11 -25.36
N GLU A 134 -7.39 43.56 -26.07
CA GLU A 134 -7.35 43.76 -27.52
C GLU A 134 -6.39 44.89 -27.91
N ARG A 135 -6.35 45.96 -27.11
CA ARG A 135 -5.40 47.06 -27.32
C ARG A 135 -3.98 46.62 -27.02
N ALA A 136 -3.80 45.82 -25.97
CA ALA A 136 -2.50 45.25 -25.62
C ALA A 136 -1.98 44.34 -26.75
N LEU A 137 -2.81 43.45 -27.29
CA LEU A 137 -2.47 42.55 -28.40
C LEU A 137 -1.92 43.32 -29.61
N GLY A 138 -2.61 44.38 -30.05
CA GLY A 138 -2.16 45.19 -31.18
C GLY A 138 -0.76 45.79 -30.95
N MET A 139 -0.44 46.18 -29.72
CA MET A 139 0.88 46.73 -29.37
C MET A 139 1.98 45.66 -29.38
N PHE A 140 1.72 44.49 -28.82
CA PHE A 140 2.69 43.40 -28.76
C PHE A 140 2.91 42.72 -30.12
N GLN A 141 1.86 42.45 -30.90
CA GLN A 141 1.99 41.88 -32.23
C GLN A 141 2.79 42.79 -33.18
N ALA A 142 2.68 44.11 -33.02
CA ALA A 142 3.49 45.06 -33.78
C ALA A 142 5.00 44.98 -33.46
N LEU A 143 5.38 44.48 -32.29
CA LEU A 143 6.79 44.19 -31.94
C LEU A 143 7.26 42.91 -32.62
N LEU A 144 6.43 41.87 -32.67
CA LEU A 144 6.77 40.60 -33.31
C LEU A 144 6.83 40.68 -34.84
N LYS A 145 5.96 41.49 -35.48
CA LYS A 145 5.95 41.66 -36.95
C LYS A 145 7.19 42.38 -37.49
N ARG A 146 7.83 43.22 -36.68
CA ARG A 146 9.03 44.00 -37.06
C ARG A 146 10.05 43.95 -35.91
N PRO A 147 10.76 42.82 -35.74
CA PRO A 147 11.62 42.57 -34.60
C PRO A 147 12.94 43.36 -34.65
N GLU A 148 13.32 43.87 -35.82
CA GLU A 148 14.52 44.70 -36.03
C GLU A 148 14.61 45.84 -35.01
N GLY A 149 15.73 45.88 -34.28
CA GLY A 149 16.00 46.87 -33.23
C GLY A 149 15.22 46.67 -31.93
N THR A 150 14.52 45.54 -31.76
CA THR A 150 13.89 45.14 -30.49
C THR A 150 14.84 44.22 -29.73
N SER A 151 15.06 44.48 -28.44
CA SER A 151 15.90 43.61 -27.61
C SER A 151 15.21 42.26 -27.38
N HIS A 152 16.00 41.21 -27.16
CA HIS A 152 15.48 39.88 -26.86
C HIS A 152 14.50 39.89 -25.68
N ALA A 153 14.87 40.53 -24.56
CA ALA A 153 13.99 40.69 -23.39
C ALA A 153 12.64 41.37 -23.72
N THR A 154 12.64 42.37 -24.61
CA THR A 154 11.40 43.03 -25.05
C THR A 154 10.55 42.12 -25.95
N LEU A 155 11.17 41.24 -26.75
CA LEU A 155 10.45 40.23 -27.54
C LEU A 155 9.80 39.17 -26.64
N ILE A 156 10.52 38.65 -25.64
CA ILE A 156 9.98 37.72 -24.65
C ILE A 156 8.83 38.36 -23.86
N ALA A 157 9.01 39.60 -23.38
CA ALA A 157 7.94 40.34 -22.71
C ALA A 157 6.70 40.56 -23.60
N ALA A 158 6.89 40.75 -24.91
CA ALA A 158 5.78 40.87 -25.86
C ALA A 158 5.05 39.54 -26.06
N LEU A 159 5.76 38.41 -26.14
CA LEU A 159 5.16 37.07 -26.21
C LEU A 159 4.33 36.79 -24.95
N PHE A 160 4.88 37.06 -23.77
CA PHE A 160 4.17 36.85 -22.51
C PHE A 160 2.97 37.79 -22.37
N GLY A 161 3.10 39.03 -22.85
CA GLY A 161 1.98 39.96 -22.94
C GLY A 161 0.86 39.50 -23.87
N ILE A 162 1.19 38.84 -24.99
CA ILE A 162 0.19 38.24 -25.88
C ILE A 162 -0.50 37.06 -25.21
N ALA A 163 0.27 36.17 -24.57
CA ALA A 163 -0.26 35.04 -23.81
C ALA A 163 -1.23 35.51 -22.73
N GLU A 164 -0.84 36.53 -21.95
CA GLU A 164 -1.67 37.11 -20.90
C GLU A 164 -2.94 37.76 -21.46
N ALA A 165 -2.85 38.47 -22.59
CA ALA A 165 -4.01 39.04 -23.25
C ALA A 165 -5.01 37.95 -23.66
N HIS A 166 -4.53 36.84 -24.22
CA HIS A 166 -5.35 35.71 -24.62
C HIS A 166 -5.95 34.97 -23.42
N LEU A 167 -5.26 34.89 -22.29
CA LEU A 167 -5.82 34.38 -21.03
C LEU A 167 -6.97 35.28 -20.54
N GLN A 168 -6.81 36.60 -20.54
CA GLN A 168 -7.89 37.55 -20.19
C GLN A 168 -9.09 37.43 -21.15
N LEU A 169 -8.83 37.23 -22.44
CA LEU A 169 -9.85 37.02 -23.47
C LEU A 169 -10.48 35.62 -23.46
N LYS A 170 -9.98 34.70 -22.62
CA LYS A 170 -10.40 33.28 -22.59
C LYS A 170 -10.24 32.59 -23.96
N THR A 171 -9.14 32.89 -24.65
CA THR A 171 -8.75 32.29 -25.94
C THR A 171 -7.29 31.78 -25.89
N PRO A 172 -6.93 30.94 -24.91
CA PRO A 172 -5.55 30.48 -24.74
C PRO A 172 -4.99 29.75 -25.97
N GLU A 173 -5.83 29.06 -26.76
CA GLU A 173 -5.49 28.37 -28.02
C GLU A 173 -5.04 29.31 -29.16
N SER A 174 -5.21 30.62 -28.99
CA SER A 174 -4.66 31.63 -29.91
C SER A 174 -3.39 32.26 -29.36
N GLY A 175 -3.16 32.18 -28.05
CA GLY A 175 -1.97 32.71 -27.38
C GLY A 175 -0.78 31.78 -27.46
N ASP A 176 -1.01 30.47 -27.37
CA ASP A 176 0.01 29.42 -27.44
C ASP A 176 0.74 29.45 -28.80
N ASP A 177 -0.03 29.65 -29.86
CA ASP A 177 0.34 29.77 -31.27
C ASP A 177 1.54 30.74 -31.50
N PHE A 178 1.61 31.83 -30.72
CA PHE A 178 2.72 32.79 -30.78
C PHE A 178 3.99 32.26 -30.10
N ILE A 179 3.84 31.63 -28.95
CA ILE A 179 4.96 31.05 -28.18
C ILE A 179 5.50 29.82 -28.94
N GLU A 180 4.63 28.96 -29.44
CA GLU A 180 4.99 27.78 -30.24
C GLU A 180 5.81 28.18 -31.47
N ARG A 181 5.35 29.18 -32.23
CA ARG A 181 6.09 29.67 -33.42
C ARG A 181 7.45 30.25 -33.06
N PHE A 182 7.58 30.91 -31.90
CA PHE A 182 8.86 31.42 -31.44
C PHE A 182 9.81 30.27 -31.08
N ILE A 183 9.35 29.31 -30.28
CA ILE A 183 10.12 28.11 -29.91
C ILE A 183 10.50 27.28 -31.16
N ASP A 184 9.62 27.20 -32.16
CA ASP A 184 9.89 26.44 -33.39
C ASP A 184 11.07 27.03 -34.19
N ARG A 185 11.19 28.36 -34.21
CA ARG A 185 12.25 29.11 -34.90
C ARG A 185 13.53 29.27 -34.08
N HIS A 186 13.44 29.20 -32.76
CA HIS A 186 14.56 29.43 -31.84
C HIS A 186 14.80 28.21 -30.92
N PRO A 187 15.28 27.08 -31.46
CA PRO A 187 15.37 25.81 -30.72
C PRO A 187 16.43 25.74 -29.62
N ALA A 188 17.32 26.73 -29.55
CA ALA A 188 18.40 26.85 -28.56
C ALA A 188 18.37 28.22 -27.86
N ASP A 189 17.19 28.84 -27.79
CA ASP A 189 17.00 30.11 -27.09
C ASP A 189 17.33 29.96 -25.60
N GLN A 190 17.92 31.00 -25.00
CA GLN A 190 18.31 30.98 -23.59
C GLN A 190 17.09 31.00 -22.65
N ASP A 191 15.97 31.57 -23.10
CA ASP A 191 14.75 31.74 -22.31
C ASP A 191 13.73 30.61 -22.57
N LEU A 192 14.15 29.50 -23.18
CA LEU A 192 13.32 28.29 -23.33
C LEU A 192 12.66 27.83 -22.02
N PRO A 193 13.33 27.81 -20.84
CA PRO A 193 12.67 27.44 -19.59
C PRO A 193 11.43 28.31 -19.29
N LEU A 194 11.55 29.63 -19.49
CA LEU A 194 10.48 30.58 -19.25
C LEU A 194 9.36 30.44 -20.30
N LEU A 195 9.74 30.28 -21.57
CA LEU A 195 8.80 30.12 -22.69
C LEU A 195 7.95 28.86 -22.53
N PHE A 196 8.56 27.74 -22.16
CA PHE A 196 7.82 26.50 -21.94
C PHE A 196 6.95 26.55 -20.67
N GLU A 197 7.39 27.21 -19.59
CA GLU A 197 6.51 27.43 -18.43
C GLU A 197 5.28 28.28 -18.81
N LYS A 198 5.44 29.37 -19.58
CA LYS A 198 4.30 30.17 -20.04
C LYS A 198 3.40 29.40 -21.01
N LEU A 199 3.98 28.58 -21.89
CA LEU A 199 3.22 27.69 -22.78
C LEU A 199 2.40 26.67 -21.97
N HIS A 200 2.98 26.14 -20.90
CA HIS A 200 2.29 25.21 -20.01
C HIS A 200 1.10 25.83 -19.27
N GLU A 201 1.21 27.10 -18.88
CA GLU A 201 0.11 27.87 -18.32
C GLU A 201 -1.05 27.99 -19.31
N LEU A 202 -0.76 28.26 -20.60
CA LEU A 202 -1.77 28.32 -21.66
C LEU A 202 -2.44 26.95 -21.88
N TYR A 203 -1.66 25.88 -22.04
CA TYR A 203 -2.21 24.52 -22.18
C TYR A 203 -3.08 24.08 -20.99
N ARG A 204 -2.86 24.63 -19.79
CA ARG A 204 -3.73 24.38 -18.63
C ARG A 204 -5.08 25.09 -18.73
N ALA A 205 -5.11 26.26 -19.36
CA ALA A 205 -6.30 27.06 -19.54
C ALA A 205 -7.14 26.59 -20.73
N GLU A 206 -6.54 25.86 -21.68
CA GLU A 206 -7.23 25.31 -22.84
C GLU A 206 -8.21 24.21 -22.47
N HIS A 207 -9.32 24.14 -23.21
CA HIS A 207 -10.29 23.07 -23.04
C HIS A 207 -9.76 21.73 -23.56
N LYS A 208 -8.95 21.77 -24.62
CA LYS A 208 -8.31 20.60 -25.25
C LYS A 208 -6.89 20.96 -25.70
N PRO A 209 -5.88 20.84 -24.82
CA PRO A 209 -4.52 21.20 -25.17
C PRO A 209 -3.98 20.38 -26.34
N SER A 210 -3.44 21.09 -27.33
CA SER A 210 -2.77 20.47 -28.48
C SER A 210 -1.47 19.80 -28.06
N ARG A 211 -1.22 18.58 -28.54
CA ARG A 211 0.04 17.86 -28.32
C ARG A 211 0.97 17.91 -29.54
N ASN A 212 0.46 18.42 -30.66
CA ASN A 212 1.07 18.24 -31.97
C ASN A 212 2.44 18.91 -32.06
N GLU A 213 2.58 20.14 -31.55
CA GLU A 213 3.86 20.86 -31.60
C GLU A 213 4.89 20.24 -30.66
N LEU A 214 4.51 19.87 -29.44
CA LEU A 214 5.39 19.15 -28.51
C LEU A 214 5.88 17.82 -29.12
N GLU A 215 4.98 17.01 -29.69
CA GLU A 215 5.35 15.77 -30.37
C GLU A 215 6.29 16.02 -31.56
N LYS A 216 5.98 17.04 -32.37
CA LYS A 216 6.82 17.46 -33.49
C LYS A 216 8.22 17.80 -33.00
N TRP A 217 8.37 18.56 -31.92
CA TRP A 217 9.68 18.91 -31.36
C TRP A 217 10.43 17.72 -30.76
N VAL A 218 9.73 16.76 -30.14
CA VAL A 218 10.34 15.52 -29.62
C VAL A 218 10.98 14.67 -30.74
N ARG A 219 10.40 14.70 -31.95
CA ARG A 219 10.90 13.98 -33.14
C ARG A 219 12.07 14.67 -33.85
N ARG A 220 12.40 15.90 -33.50
CA ARG A 220 13.53 16.65 -34.10
C ARG A 220 14.88 16.13 -33.57
N PRO A 221 15.99 16.43 -34.26
CA PRO A 221 17.34 16.18 -33.75
C PRO A 221 17.58 16.83 -32.38
N GLU A 222 18.62 16.35 -31.70
CA GLU A 222 18.94 16.76 -30.33
C GLU A 222 19.32 18.25 -30.24
N GLN A 223 18.48 19.01 -29.52
CA GLN A 223 18.55 20.46 -29.30
C GLN A 223 17.89 20.78 -27.95
N PRO A 224 18.21 21.89 -27.26
CA PRO A 224 17.64 22.21 -25.95
C PRO A 224 16.11 22.15 -25.91
N ARG A 225 15.44 22.68 -26.95
CA ARG A 225 13.99 22.58 -27.12
C ARG A 225 13.45 21.16 -27.01
N ARG A 226 14.15 20.15 -27.56
CA ARG A 226 13.69 18.75 -27.53
C ARG A 226 13.59 18.24 -26.09
N THR A 227 14.56 18.61 -25.25
CA THR A 227 14.58 18.22 -23.83
C THR A 227 13.40 18.83 -23.09
N PHE A 228 13.13 20.12 -23.27
CA PHE A 228 11.94 20.75 -22.69
C PHE A 228 10.64 20.17 -23.27
N ALA A 229 10.56 19.95 -24.60
CA ALA A 229 9.38 19.36 -25.21
C ALA A 229 9.03 17.99 -24.62
N ARG A 230 10.04 17.14 -24.35
CA ARG A 230 9.85 15.86 -23.64
C ARG A 230 9.26 16.05 -22.25
N TRP A 231 9.80 17.00 -21.47
CA TRP A 231 9.31 17.30 -20.12
C TRP A 231 7.84 17.74 -20.11
N TYR A 232 7.49 18.75 -20.91
CA TYR A 232 6.13 19.29 -20.90
C TYR A 232 5.12 18.35 -21.56
N LEU A 233 5.55 17.54 -22.54
CA LEU A 233 4.72 16.47 -23.07
C LEU A 233 4.47 15.40 -22.01
N ALA A 234 5.47 15.02 -21.21
CA ALA A 234 5.28 14.08 -20.11
C ALA A 234 4.24 14.60 -19.09
N ARG A 235 4.31 15.89 -18.72
CA ARG A 235 3.29 16.55 -17.87
C ARG A 235 1.88 16.46 -18.47
N LEU A 236 1.74 16.67 -19.78
CA LEU A 236 0.44 16.55 -20.47
C LEU A 236 -0.07 15.10 -20.50
N GLU A 237 0.82 14.13 -20.72
CA GLU A 237 0.46 12.70 -20.75
C GLU A 237 0.01 12.20 -19.36
N ILE A 238 0.65 12.66 -18.29
CA ILE A 238 0.20 12.38 -16.91
C ILE A 238 -1.22 12.87 -16.69
N ARG A 239 -1.53 14.12 -17.07
CA ARG A 239 -2.89 14.68 -16.94
C ARG A 239 -3.93 13.91 -17.74
N ALA A 240 -3.52 13.33 -18.86
CA ALA A 240 -4.37 12.51 -19.70
C ALA A 240 -4.46 11.05 -19.24
N GLY A 241 -3.83 10.68 -18.11
CA GLY A 241 -3.80 9.33 -17.58
C GLY A 241 -2.89 8.36 -18.35
N ARG A 242 -2.10 8.83 -19.31
CA ARG A 242 -1.23 7.99 -20.16
C ARG A 242 0.14 7.80 -19.52
N ARG A 243 0.18 7.11 -18.37
CA ARG A 243 1.37 6.96 -17.52
C ARG A 243 2.57 6.32 -18.24
N GLU A 244 2.35 5.26 -19.02
CA GLU A 244 3.43 4.58 -19.77
C GLU A 244 4.15 5.54 -20.74
N ARG A 245 3.39 6.38 -21.44
CA ARG A 245 3.95 7.35 -22.37
C ARG A 245 4.74 8.44 -21.64
N ALA A 246 4.25 8.88 -20.48
CA ALA A 246 4.96 9.83 -19.64
C ALA A 246 6.30 9.26 -19.14
N ALA A 247 6.30 8.01 -18.66
CA ALA A 247 7.52 7.30 -18.22
C ALA A 247 8.56 7.20 -19.33
N GLN A 248 8.14 6.88 -20.56
CA GLN A 248 9.02 6.87 -21.74
C GLN A 248 9.64 8.25 -22.00
N LEU A 249 8.82 9.31 -21.99
CA LEU A 249 9.27 10.68 -22.26
C LEU A 249 10.27 11.19 -21.20
N PHE A 250 10.04 10.86 -19.94
CA PHE A 250 10.97 11.17 -18.87
C PHE A 250 12.27 10.37 -18.94
N SER A 251 12.19 9.06 -19.23
CA SER A 251 13.38 8.23 -19.46
C SER A 251 14.25 8.78 -20.59
N ASP A 252 13.60 9.18 -21.68
CA ASP A 252 14.20 9.85 -22.82
C ASP A 252 14.84 11.20 -22.47
N LEU A 253 14.22 11.96 -21.56
CA LEU A 253 14.74 13.22 -21.04
C LEU A 253 15.99 12.98 -20.21
N ARG A 254 15.99 12.00 -19.29
CA ARG A 254 17.13 11.65 -18.44
C ARG A 254 18.38 11.31 -19.25
N ARG A 255 18.19 10.58 -20.35
CA ARG A 255 19.25 10.15 -21.29
C ARG A 255 19.75 11.23 -22.25
N THR A 256 19.21 12.44 -22.19
CA THR A 256 19.66 13.56 -23.04
C THR A 256 21.14 13.89 -22.78
N SER A 257 21.89 14.22 -23.84
CA SER A 257 23.27 14.70 -23.73
C SER A 257 23.35 16.17 -23.29
N ILE A 258 22.25 16.93 -23.44
CA ILE A 258 22.17 18.34 -23.08
C ILE A 258 21.94 18.46 -21.56
N LYS A 259 23.02 18.66 -20.80
CA LYS A 259 22.97 18.89 -19.35
C LYS A 259 22.89 20.38 -19.06
N SER A 260 21.91 20.78 -18.24
CA SER A 260 21.67 22.17 -17.82
C SER A 260 21.01 22.18 -16.45
N THR A 261 21.29 23.19 -15.62
CA THR A 261 20.58 23.42 -14.34
C THR A 261 19.07 23.54 -14.55
N ALA A 262 18.65 24.06 -15.71
CA ALA A 262 17.23 24.27 -16.04
C ALA A 262 16.40 22.98 -16.17
N ILE A 263 17.06 21.82 -16.34
CA ILE A 263 16.36 20.51 -16.42
C ILE A 263 16.36 19.76 -15.10
N ALA A 264 17.01 20.26 -14.05
CA ALA A 264 17.03 19.61 -12.74
C ALA A 264 15.62 19.47 -12.14
N GLN A 265 14.77 20.49 -12.31
CA GLN A 265 13.37 20.44 -11.89
C GLN A 265 12.57 19.36 -12.64
N ALA A 266 12.89 19.09 -13.91
CA ALA A 266 12.29 18.02 -14.68
C ALA A 266 12.65 16.63 -14.13
N LEU A 267 13.91 16.44 -13.72
CA LEU A 267 14.36 15.20 -13.07
C LEU A 267 13.71 15.02 -11.69
N VAL A 268 13.53 16.09 -10.91
CA VAL A 268 12.79 16.02 -9.64
C VAL A 268 11.35 15.56 -9.84
N GLU A 269 10.68 16.06 -10.89
CA GLU A 269 9.33 15.60 -11.23
C GLU A 269 9.29 14.16 -11.71
N PHE A 270 10.31 13.72 -12.46
CA PHE A 270 10.43 12.33 -12.85
C PHE A 270 10.65 11.41 -11.64
N ALA A 271 11.51 11.80 -10.70
CA ALA A 271 11.71 11.05 -9.47
C ALA A 271 10.43 10.96 -8.63
N GLN A 272 9.65 12.04 -8.55
CA GLN A 272 8.35 12.02 -7.88
C GLN A 272 7.37 11.08 -8.59
N PHE A 273 7.34 11.08 -9.93
CA PHE A 273 6.53 10.15 -10.71
C PHE A 273 6.90 8.68 -10.41
N GLU A 274 8.19 8.35 -10.40
CA GLU A 274 8.65 7.00 -10.06
C GLU A 274 8.39 6.63 -8.59
N LEU A 275 8.43 7.60 -7.68
CA LEU A 275 8.04 7.40 -6.28
C LEU A 275 6.56 7.05 -6.15
N ASP A 276 5.69 7.73 -6.89
CA ASP A 276 4.24 7.46 -6.92
C ASP A 276 3.95 6.06 -7.50
N GLU A 277 4.77 5.59 -8.46
CA GLU A 277 4.75 4.21 -9.00
C GLU A 277 5.44 3.17 -8.09
N ARG A 278 5.99 3.61 -6.94
CA ARG A 278 6.76 2.78 -5.98
C ARG A 278 8.07 2.19 -6.53
N ASN A 279 8.61 2.76 -7.60
CA ASN A 279 9.91 2.41 -8.18
C ASN A 279 11.04 3.18 -7.48
N PHE A 280 11.27 2.86 -6.20
CA PHE A 280 12.14 3.65 -5.33
C PHE A 280 13.60 3.75 -5.80
N ASP A 281 14.16 2.67 -6.35
CA ASP A 281 15.55 2.67 -6.83
C ASP A 281 15.77 3.58 -8.04
N GLU A 282 14.81 3.59 -8.97
CA GLU A 282 14.87 4.47 -10.13
C GLU A 282 14.70 5.92 -9.69
N ALA A 283 13.75 6.21 -8.80
CA ALA A 283 13.57 7.55 -8.22
C ALA A 283 14.86 8.06 -7.54
N ILE A 284 15.54 7.23 -6.75
CA ILE A 284 16.83 7.57 -6.11
C ILE A 284 17.90 7.90 -7.17
N ALA A 285 18.05 7.07 -8.20
CA ALA A 285 19.05 7.28 -9.24
C ALA A 285 18.77 8.58 -10.04
N ILE A 286 17.49 8.91 -10.28
CA ILE A 286 17.09 10.15 -10.93
C ILE A 286 17.43 11.38 -10.05
N LEU A 287 17.23 11.28 -8.73
CA LEU A 287 17.58 12.36 -7.80
C LEU A 287 19.09 12.59 -7.72
N ASP A 288 19.88 11.52 -7.78
CA ASP A 288 21.34 11.61 -7.88
C ASP A 288 21.76 12.34 -9.17
N ASP A 289 21.14 12.01 -10.30
CA ASP A 289 21.38 12.73 -11.56
C ASP A 289 20.98 14.21 -11.48
N ALA A 290 19.87 14.52 -10.80
CA ALA A 290 19.44 15.90 -10.58
C ALA A 290 20.45 16.68 -9.72
N ARG A 291 21.03 16.04 -8.70
CA ARG A 291 22.08 16.62 -7.84
C ARG A 291 23.34 16.96 -8.64
N LEU A 292 23.73 16.12 -9.59
CA LEU A 292 24.91 16.33 -10.45
C LEU A 292 24.78 17.55 -11.38
N LEU A 293 23.57 18.09 -11.57
CA LEU A 293 23.36 19.32 -12.33
C LEU A 293 23.64 20.60 -11.53
N HIS A 294 23.95 20.49 -10.23
CA HIS A 294 24.23 21.61 -9.33
C HIS A 294 23.13 22.69 -9.36
N PRO A 295 21.87 22.33 -9.05
CA PRO A 295 20.76 23.28 -9.04
C PRO A 295 20.91 24.34 -7.94
N GLU A 296 20.06 25.37 -8.00
CA GLU A 296 20.02 26.40 -6.97
C GLU A 296 19.72 25.82 -5.57
N PRO A 297 20.15 26.49 -4.47
CA PRO A 297 20.07 25.94 -3.12
C PRO A 297 18.66 25.49 -2.69
N ALA A 298 17.61 26.20 -3.11
CA ALA A 298 16.23 25.84 -2.78
C ALA A 298 15.82 24.50 -3.40
N LEU A 299 16.14 24.28 -4.67
CA LEU A 299 15.87 23.03 -5.38
C LEU A 299 16.80 21.91 -4.87
N GLN A 300 18.06 22.22 -4.56
CA GLN A 300 18.97 21.27 -3.93
C GLN A 300 18.42 20.74 -2.60
N ALA A 301 17.92 21.63 -1.73
CA ALA A 301 17.33 21.23 -0.46
C ALA A 301 16.09 20.33 -0.65
N LYS A 302 15.29 20.57 -1.69
CA LYS A 302 14.16 19.70 -2.07
C LYS A 302 14.64 18.33 -2.57
N ILE A 303 15.70 18.26 -3.37
CA ILE A 303 16.29 17.01 -3.85
C ILE A 303 16.77 16.17 -2.66
N GLU A 304 17.50 16.76 -1.71
CA GLU A 304 17.99 16.01 -0.53
C GLU A 304 16.85 15.47 0.32
N PHE A 305 15.81 16.28 0.56
CA PHE A 305 14.65 15.83 1.32
C PHE A 305 13.89 14.70 0.61
N LEU A 306 13.65 14.82 -0.70
CA LEU A 306 12.98 13.79 -1.49
C LEU A 306 13.83 12.51 -1.56
N PHE A 307 15.15 12.63 -1.65
CA PHE A 307 16.07 11.49 -1.60
C PHE A 307 15.95 10.75 -0.26
N ALA A 308 16.06 11.47 0.86
CA ALA A 308 15.93 10.87 2.19
C ALA A 308 14.55 10.20 2.39
N HIS A 309 13.49 10.83 1.91
CA HIS A 309 12.14 10.28 1.95
C HIS A 309 11.99 9.02 1.10
N THR A 310 12.55 9.00 -0.10
CA THR A 310 12.52 7.83 -0.99
C THR A 310 13.27 6.66 -0.36
N GLN A 311 14.43 6.91 0.25
CA GLN A 311 15.19 5.89 0.99
C GLN A 311 14.37 5.31 2.15
N TYR A 312 13.63 6.15 2.88
CA TYR A 312 12.76 5.70 3.97
C TYR A 312 11.64 4.79 3.46
N LEU A 313 10.96 5.17 2.37
CA LEU A 313 9.90 4.35 1.74
C LEU A 313 10.45 3.02 1.19
N ALA A 314 11.69 3.03 0.70
CA ALA A 314 12.43 1.83 0.31
C ALA A 314 12.87 0.95 1.50
N LYS A 315 12.50 1.30 2.73
CA LYS A 315 12.89 0.64 4.00
C LYS A 315 14.40 0.65 4.27
N ARG A 316 15.15 1.56 3.64
CA ARG A 316 16.59 1.77 3.87
C ARG A 316 16.78 2.78 4.99
N PHE A 317 16.35 2.40 6.19
CA PHE A 317 16.23 3.31 7.32
C PHE A 317 17.58 3.91 7.74
N ASP A 318 18.68 3.16 7.70
CA ASP A 318 20.02 3.68 8.05
C ASP A 318 20.41 4.90 7.18
N THR A 319 20.31 4.76 5.86
CA THR A 319 20.65 5.84 4.92
C THR A 319 19.66 6.99 4.99
N ALA A 320 18.38 6.69 5.15
CA ALA A 320 17.33 7.70 5.23
C ALA A 320 17.48 8.57 6.48
N THR A 321 17.67 7.94 7.64
CA THR A 321 17.83 8.62 8.92
C THR A 321 19.07 9.51 8.91
N ALA A 322 20.21 9.01 8.44
CA ALA A 322 21.42 9.82 8.34
C ALA A 322 21.24 11.06 7.44
N ALA A 323 20.55 10.90 6.29
CA ALA A 323 20.24 12.01 5.40
C ALA A 323 19.28 13.02 6.05
N PHE A 324 18.24 12.55 6.74
CA PHE A 324 17.32 13.41 7.46
C PHE A 324 18.00 14.18 8.60
N GLU A 325 18.89 13.55 9.36
CA GLU A 325 19.69 14.24 10.38
C GLU A 325 20.54 15.35 9.75
N GLN A 326 21.20 15.10 8.63
CA GLN A 326 21.97 16.14 7.94
C GLN A 326 21.09 17.34 7.54
N ILE A 327 19.89 17.08 7.01
CA ILE A 327 18.95 18.14 6.62
C ILE A 327 18.44 18.90 7.84
N ALA A 328 18.17 18.21 8.95
CA ALA A 328 17.69 18.81 10.20
C ALA A 328 18.67 19.83 10.81
N HIS A 329 19.97 19.62 10.62
CA HIS A 329 21.03 20.49 11.17
C HIS A 329 21.57 21.52 10.15
N CYS A 330 21.02 21.56 8.94
CA CYS A 330 21.34 22.57 7.92
C CYS A 330 20.33 23.72 7.95
N ASN A 331 20.73 24.88 7.42
CA ASN A 331 19.80 26.00 7.17
C ASN A 331 18.90 25.65 5.96
N SER A 332 17.86 24.84 6.21
CA SER A 332 16.95 24.29 5.20
C SER A 332 15.50 24.58 5.56
N PRO A 333 14.63 24.90 4.59
CA PRO A 333 13.19 25.00 4.85
C PRO A 333 12.58 23.66 5.32
N TRP A 334 13.28 22.54 5.12
CA TRP A 334 12.84 21.20 5.47
C TRP A 334 13.37 20.71 6.84
N ALA A 335 14.13 21.52 7.58
CA ALA A 335 14.84 21.07 8.78
C ALA A 335 13.92 20.41 9.82
N LYS A 336 12.77 21.02 10.14
CA LYS A 336 11.80 20.48 11.10
C LYS A 336 11.18 19.16 10.64
N ALA A 337 10.76 19.10 9.37
CA ALA A 337 10.19 17.89 8.78
C ALA A 337 11.22 16.76 8.72
N ALA A 338 12.48 17.10 8.44
CA ALA A 338 13.59 16.16 8.45
C ALA A 338 13.88 15.64 9.87
N LEU A 339 13.87 16.49 10.90
CA LEU A 339 14.07 16.05 12.29
C LEU A 339 12.97 15.09 12.75
N PHE A 340 11.71 15.36 12.39
CA PHE A 340 10.60 14.42 12.61
C PHE A 340 10.87 13.08 11.91
N ASN A 341 11.27 13.09 10.63
CA ASN A 341 11.55 11.87 9.87
C ASN A 341 12.81 11.12 10.33
N ALA A 342 13.82 11.84 10.86
CA ALA A 342 14.98 11.22 11.50
C ALA A 342 14.55 10.48 12.77
N SER A 343 13.69 11.10 13.59
CA SER A 343 13.11 10.49 14.79
C SER A 343 12.37 9.19 14.47
N THR A 344 11.50 9.21 13.45
CA THR A 344 10.78 8.00 13.02
C THR A 344 11.74 6.93 12.50
N GLY A 345 12.77 7.32 11.75
CA GLY A 345 13.81 6.41 11.29
C GLY A 345 14.60 5.76 12.43
N TRP A 346 14.95 6.49 13.49
CA TRP A 346 15.58 5.90 14.68
C TRP A 346 14.69 4.87 15.39
N LEU A 347 13.37 5.09 15.44
CA LEU A 347 12.43 4.08 15.94
C LEU A 347 12.44 2.81 15.09
N GLN A 348 12.47 2.94 13.76
CA GLN A 348 12.57 1.81 12.84
C GLN A 348 13.86 1.02 13.04
N LEU A 349 14.99 1.72 13.24
CA LEU A 349 16.29 1.12 13.57
C LEU A 349 16.39 0.55 14.99
N GLY A 350 15.42 0.85 15.86
CA GLY A 350 15.44 0.44 17.27
C GLY A 350 16.42 1.23 18.14
N ASN A 351 17.00 2.32 17.63
CA ASN A 351 17.90 3.19 18.38
C ASN A 351 17.10 4.21 19.22
N HIS A 352 16.55 3.72 20.32
CA HIS A 352 15.67 4.51 21.18
C HIS A 352 16.37 5.71 21.84
N SER A 353 17.69 5.63 22.11
CA SER A 353 18.41 6.76 22.71
C SER A 353 18.50 7.95 21.75
N ARG A 354 18.79 7.70 20.46
CA ARG A 354 18.75 8.76 19.44
C ARG A 354 17.36 9.31 19.22
N PHE A 355 16.33 8.45 19.19
CA PHE A 355 14.94 8.91 19.16
C PHE A 355 14.61 9.92 20.28
N GLN A 356 14.99 9.64 21.54
CA GLN A 356 14.70 10.57 22.63
C GLN A 356 15.43 11.92 22.48
N VAL A 357 16.66 11.90 21.93
CA VAL A 357 17.43 13.12 21.65
C VAL A 357 16.70 13.96 20.60
N ASP A 358 16.37 13.36 19.46
CA ASP A 358 15.71 14.07 18.35
C ASP A 358 14.30 14.55 18.75
N TYR A 359 13.56 13.77 19.53
CA TYR A 359 12.26 14.15 20.09
C TYR A 359 12.37 15.40 20.97
N ALA A 360 13.34 15.43 21.88
CA ALA A 360 13.58 16.57 22.76
C ALA A 360 14.08 17.81 21.99
N GLU A 361 14.82 17.61 20.92
CA GLU A 361 15.23 18.70 20.03
C GLU A 361 14.04 19.27 19.25
N LEU A 362 13.17 18.41 18.71
CA LEU A 362 11.97 18.84 18.01
C LEU A 362 11.08 19.71 18.91
N GLU A 363 10.96 19.35 20.19
CA GLU A 363 10.26 20.15 21.19
C GLU A 363 10.90 21.55 21.37
N LYS A 364 12.23 21.63 21.49
CA LYS A 364 12.95 22.91 21.62
C LYS A 364 12.83 23.79 20.37
N GLN A 365 12.78 23.20 19.17
CA GLN A 365 12.65 23.91 17.91
C GLN A 365 11.20 24.39 17.63
N GLY A 366 10.27 24.21 18.58
CA GLY A 366 8.87 24.57 18.42
C GLY A 366 8.17 23.66 17.41
N GLY A 367 8.40 22.36 17.50
CA GLY A 367 7.59 21.35 16.82
C GLY A 367 6.17 21.36 17.38
N ASP A 368 5.20 21.29 16.47
CA ASP A 368 3.78 21.31 16.83
C ASP A 368 3.41 20.12 17.76
N GLU A 369 2.41 20.31 18.62
CA GLU A 369 1.88 19.28 19.50
C GLU A 369 1.42 18.04 18.72
N GLU A 370 0.88 18.24 17.51
CA GLU A 370 0.53 17.15 16.61
C GLU A 370 1.76 16.29 16.23
N ALA A 371 2.89 16.91 15.87
CA ALA A 371 4.10 16.18 15.52
C ALA A 371 4.65 15.39 16.73
N ARG A 372 4.68 16.01 17.91
CA ARG A 372 5.16 15.37 19.15
C ARG A 372 4.27 14.20 19.56
N SER A 373 2.95 14.41 19.57
CA SER A 373 1.99 13.36 19.91
C SER A 373 2.05 12.18 18.94
N ASN A 374 2.19 12.43 17.63
CA ASN A 374 2.38 11.38 16.62
C ASN A 374 3.65 10.55 16.85
N LEU A 375 4.79 11.17 17.19
CA LEU A 375 6.02 10.44 17.49
C LEU A 375 5.90 9.58 18.75
N ARG A 376 5.25 10.08 19.81
CA ARG A 376 5.04 9.32 21.06
C ARG A 376 4.12 8.11 20.87
N LEU A 377 3.07 8.26 20.07
CA LEU A 377 2.23 7.13 19.71
C LEU A 377 3.00 6.10 18.87
N GLN A 378 3.74 6.56 17.85
CA GLN A 378 4.54 5.68 16.99
C GLN A 378 5.62 4.92 17.77
N GLU A 379 6.27 5.56 18.74
CA GLU A 379 7.20 4.91 19.66
C GLU A 379 6.56 3.69 20.33
N GLY A 380 5.40 3.87 20.97
CA GLY A 380 4.70 2.79 21.65
C GLY A 380 4.21 1.69 20.69
N LEU A 381 3.67 2.05 19.52
CA LEU A 381 3.17 1.08 18.55
C LEU A 381 4.30 0.27 17.88
N ILE A 382 5.43 0.90 17.54
CA ILE A 382 6.60 0.20 16.98
C ILE A 382 7.22 -0.73 18.03
N GLN A 383 7.32 -0.27 19.28
CA GLN A 383 7.75 -1.12 20.38
C GLN A 383 6.82 -2.34 20.54
N ALA A 384 5.50 -2.14 20.46
CA ALA A 384 4.53 -3.23 20.54
C ALA A 384 4.71 -4.25 19.41
N ALA A 385 4.84 -3.76 18.16
CA ALA A 385 5.08 -4.61 17.00
C ALA A 385 6.38 -5.42 17.07
N LYS A 386 7.41 -4.89 17.77
CA LYS A 386 8.70 -5.57 18.00
C LYS A 386 8.70 -6.45 19.26
N GLY A 387 7.62 -6.49 20.04
CA GLY A 387 7.55 -7.21 21.31
C GLY A 387 8.43 -6.61 22.43
N ASP A 388 8.75 -5.31 22.35
CA ASP A 388 9.51 -4.61 23.39
C ASP A 388 8.67 -4.48 24.67
N LYS A 389 9.26 -4.85 25.81
CA LYS A 389 8.64 -4.77 27.13
C LYS A 389 8.26 -3.34 27.54
N LYS A 390 8.87 -2.32 26.92
CA LYS A 390 8.57 -0.91 27.16
C LYS A 390 7.29 -0.43 26.47
N ALA A 391 6.77 -1.17 25.49
CA ALA A 391 5.62 -0.78 24.66
C ALA A 391 4.41 -0.31 25.50
N ALA A 392 4.03 -1.09 26.52
CA ALA A 392 2.91 -0.76 27.37
C ALA A 392 3.13 0.57 28.13
N ALA A 393 4.35 0.80 28.63
CA ALA A 393 4.68 2.03 29.34
C ALA A 393 4.65 3.26 28.41
N SER A 394 5.17 3.13 27.19
CA SER A 394 5.16 4.21 26.18
C SER A 394 3.74 4.53 25.70
N LEU A 395 2.90 3.53 25.44
CA LEU A 395 1.49 3.75 25.08
C LEU A 395 0.70 4.40 26.23
N GLN A 396 0.91 3.95 27.47
CA GLN A 396 0.32 4.59 28.66
C GLN A 396 0.82 6.01 28.87
N GLN A 397 2.08 6.29 28.54
CA GLN A 397 2.62 7.65 28.58
C GLN A 397 1.93 8.53 27.54
N PHE A 398 1.80 8.08 26.29
CA PHE A 398 1.07 8.82 25.26
C PHE A 398 -0.37 9.18 25.68
N ILE A 399 -1.11 8.23 26.25
CA ILE A 399 -2.48 8.46 26.73
C ILE A 399 -2.51 9.53 27.84
N ARG A 400 -1.51 9.53 28.74
CA ARG A 400 -1.39 10.50 29.84
C ARG A 400 -1.00 11.90 29.35
N ASP A 401 -0.05 11.96 28.43
CA ASP A 401 0.52 13.20 27.92
C ASP A 401 -0.43 13.89 26.90
N PHE A 402 -1.23 13.11 26.16
CA PHE A 402 -2.12 13.61 25.10
C PHE A 402 -3.55 13.03 25.19
N PRO A 403 -4.28 13.21 26.30
CA PRO A 403 -5.56 12.54 26.56
C PRO A 403 -6.70 12.95 25.62
N ARG A 404 -6.57 14.10 24.93
CA ARG A 404 -7.55 14.61 23.95
C ARG A 404 -7.17 14.33 22.50
N ASN A 405 -6.04 13.65 22.26
CA ASN A 405 -5.63 13.34 20.90
C ASN A 405 -6.60 12.31 20.29
N PRO A 406 -7.09 12.50 19.04
CA PRO A 406 -8.01 11.56 18.40
C PRO A 406 -7.49 10.12 18.32
N ARG A 407 -6.16 9.94 18.33
CA ARG A 407 -5.48 8.64 18.21
C ARG A 407 -5.25 7.94 19.55
N VAL A 408 -5.80 8.45 20.67
CA VAL A 408 -5.80 7.76 21.97
C VAL A 408 -6.42 6.35 21.86
N SER A 409 -7.44 6.20 21.04
CA SER A 409 -8.05 4.91 20.71
C SER A 409 -7.06 3.88 20.16
N GLU A 410 -6.11 4.29 19.31
CA GLU A 410 -5.08 3.39 18.77
C GLU A 410 -4.13 2.88 19.87
N ALA A 411 -3.80 3.72 20.84
CA ALA A 411 -2.97 3.30 21.97
C ALA A 411 -3.69 2.30 22.88
N TRP A 412 -5.00 2.51 23.12
CA TRP A 412 -5.82 1.55 23.86
C TRP A 412 -5.93 0.20 23.14
N VAL A 413 -6.13 0.20 21.82
CA VAL A 413 -6.12 -1.04 21.01
C VAL A 413 -4.76 -1.73 21.10
N GLY A 414 -3.64 -0.99 20.99
CA GLY A 414 -2.30 -1.55 21.15
C GLY A 414 -2.09 -2.18 22.54
N LEU A 415 -2.58 -1.54 23.61
CA LEU A 415 -2.55 -2.09 24.96
C LEU A 415 -3.42 -3.33 25.12
N ALA A 416 -4.59 -3.37 24.47
CA ALA A 416 -5.45 -4.55 24.45
C ALA A 416 -4.75 -5.72 23.75
N GLU A 417 -4.10 -5.47 22.63
CA GLU A 417 -3.38 -6.47 21.86
C GLU A 417 -2.18 -7.02 22.62
N LEU A 418 -1.42 -6.17 23.31
CA LEU A 418 -0.34 -6.60 24.21
C LEU A 418 -0.84 -7.44 25.39
N ALA A 419 -2.01 -7.13 25.93
CA ALA A 419 -2.63 -7.92 27.01
C ALA A 419 -3.16 -9.27 26.50
N PHE A 420 -3.72 -9.31 25.30
CA PHE A 420 -4.22 -10.54 24.68
C PHE A 420 -3.07 -11.52 24.36
N HIS A 421 -1.95 -11.02 23.81
CA HIS A 421 -0.79 -11.84 23.45
C HIS A 421 0.19 -12.11 24.62
N SER A 422 -0.13 -11.70 25.85
CA SER A 422 0.73 -12.04 26.99
C SER A 422 0.68 -13.54 27.31
N SER A 423 1.70 -14.05 28.01
CA SER A 423 1.74 -15.46 28.45
C SER A 423 1.74 -15.52 29.99
N PRO A 424 0.64 -15.93 30.66
CA PRO A 424 -0.67 -16.27 30.07
C PRO A 424 -1.45 -15.03 29.56
N PRO A 425 -2.46 -15.21 28.69
CA PRO A 425 -3.29 -14.11 28.17
C PRO A 425 -4.05 -13.38 29.28
N ARG A 426 -3.96 -12.04 29.30
CA ARG A 426 -4.65 -11.17 30.26
C ARG A 426 -5.99 -10.67 29.69
N LEU A 427 -6.93 -11.59 29.49
CA LEU A 427 -8.20 -11.33 28.79
C LEU A 427 -9.05 -10.20 29.41
N ASN A 428 -9.10 -10.10 30.74
CA ASN A 428 -9.85 -9.05 31.43
C ASN A 428 -9.25 -7.65 31.20
N GLU A 429 -7.93 -7.55 31.11
CA GLU A 429 -7.24 -6.30 30.80
C GLU A 429 -7.45 -5.92 29.33
N ALA A 430 -7.37 -6.90 28.42
CA ALA A 430 -7.67 -6.70 27.00
C ALA A 430 -9.10 -6.15 26.79
N ARG A 431 -10.11 -6.73 27.44
CA ARG A 431 -11.50 -6.23 27.40
C ARG A 431 -11.64 -4.79 27.90
N LYS A 432 -11.00 -4.45 29.02
CA LYS A 432 -11.04 -3.08 29.58
C LYS A 432 -10.40 -2.07 28.63
N ASN A 433 -9.24 -2.41 28.06
CA ASN A 433 -8.55 -1.56 27.10
C ASN A 433 -9.38 -1.38 25.82
N LEU A 434 -10.05 -2.42 25.32
CA LEU A 434 -10.99 -2.31 24.20
C LEU A 434 -12.17 -1.40 24.52
N ALA A 435 -12.76 -1.51 25.71
CA ALA A 435 -13.83 -0.61 26.15
C ALA A 435 -13.38 0.85 26.14
N HIS A 436 -12.19 1.14 26.67
CA HIS A 436 -11.61 2.49 26.60
C HIS A 436 -11.37 2.97 25.16
N ALA A 437 -10.94 2.08 24.26
CA ALA A 437 -10.80 2.43 22.85
C ALA A 437 -12.15 2.89 22.24
N PHE A 438 -13.23 2.15 22.51
CA PHE A 438 -14.58 2.50 22.03
C PHE A 438 -15.14 3.77 22.66
N GLU A 439 -14.88 4.02 23.95
CA GLU A 439 -15.30 5.24 24.66
C GLU A 439 -14.58 6.50 24.14
N SER A 440 -13.36 6.34 23.62
CA SER A 440 -12.49 7.45 23.17
C SER A 440 -12.75 7.97 21.76
N THR A 441 -13.94 7.76 21.19
CA THR A 441 -14.30 8.12 19.80
C THR A 441 -13.25 7.60 18.80
N PRO A 442 -13.26 6.28 18.50
CA PRO A 442 -12.14 5.64 17.83
C PRO A 442 -11.91 6.17 16.41
N THR A 443 -10.64 6.24 16.00
CA THR A 443 -10.30 6.42 14.58
C THR A 443 -10.81 5.22 13.78
N THR A 444 -11.02 5.37 12.47
CA THR A 444 -11.51 4.25 11.63
C THR A 444 -10.64 3.00 11.76
N ALA A 445 -9.32 3.17 11.73
CA ALA A 445 -8.37 2.07 11.90
C ALA A 445 -8.42 1.44 13.31
N ALA A 446 -8.57 2.27 14.36
CA ALA A 446 -8.71 1.77 15.72
C ALA A 446 -10.03 1.01 15.91
N ALA A 447 -11.13 1.51 15.34
CA ALA A 447 -12.44 0.86 15.43
C ALA A 447 -12.42 -0.53 14.77
N GLU A 448 -11.93 -0.60 13.53
CA GLU A 448 -11.77 -1.88 12.81
C GLU A 448 -10.91 -2.87 13.61
N ARG A 449 -9.74 -2.44 14.09
CA ARG A 449 -8.83 -3.31 14.85
C ARG A 449 -9.43 -3.72 16.20
N ALA A 450 -10.16 -2.84 16.87
CA ALA A 450 -10.84 -3.12 18.14
C ALA A 450 -11.98 -4.13 17.96
N ASP A 451 -12.82 -3.96 16.93
CA ASP A 451 -13.91 -4.89 16.62
C ASP A 451 -13.33 -6.28 16.28
N TYR A 452 -12.28 -6.34 15.45
CA TYR A 452 -11.56 -7.58 15.16
C TYR A 452 -11.02 -8.25 16.43
N LEU A 453 -10.29 -7.51 17.28
CA LEU A 453 -9.67 -8.08 18.48
C LEU A 453 -10.72 -8.54 19.51
N SER A 454 -11.88 -7.88 19.56
CA SER A 454 -12.98 -8.26 20.46
C SER A 454 -13.47 -9.69 20.21
N ILE A 455 -13.53 -10.13 18.95
CA ILE A 455 -13.93 -11.50 18.57
C ILE A 455 -13.01 -12.53 19.23
N TRP A 456 -11.70 -12.35 19.07
CA TRP A 456 -10.70 -13.30 19.57
C TRP A 456 -10.54 -13.28 21.08
N VAL A 457 -10.66 -12.10 21.71
CA VAL A 457 -10.65 -11.97 23.17
C VAL A 457 -11.85 -12.70 23.80
N GLU A 458 -13.03 -12.62 23.19
CA GLU A 458 -14.22 -13.33 23.68
C GLU A 458 -14.16 -14.83 23.42
N GLU A 459 -13.67 -15.26 22.25
CA GLU A 459 -13.46 -16.69 21.96
C GLU A 459 -12.46 -17.32 22.94
N ALA A 460 -11.32 -16.66 23.18
CA ALA A 460 -10.31 -17.16 24.11
C ALA A 460 -10.80 -17.26 25.56
N ALA A 461 -11.84 -16.50 25.93
CA ALA A 461 -12.46 -16.58 27.24
C ALA A 461 -13.41 -17.79 27.41
N GLY A 462 -13.68 -18.54 26.34
CA GLY A 462 -14.39 -19.83 26.37
C GLY A 462 -15.87 -19.78 26.80
N GLY A 463 -16.47 -18.58 26.88
CA GLY A 463 -17.69 -18.39 27.66
C GLY A 463 -19.01 -18.16 26.90
N ASN A 464 -18.99 -17.69 25.65
CA ASN A 464 -20.23 -17.34 24.95
C ASN A 464 -20.08 -17.33 23.42
N GLU A 465 -20.26 -18.48 22.79
CA GLU A 465 -20.20 -18.62 21.34
C GLU A 465 -21.20 -17.72 20.61
N THR A 466 -22.39 -17.47 21.19
CA THR A 466 -23.40 -16.57 20.59
C THR A 466 -22.87 -15.14 20.49
N LYS A 467 -22.20 -14.66 21.54
CA LYS A 467 -21.55 -13.35 21.54
C LYS A 467 -20.44 -13.26 20.49
N VAL A 468 -19.67 -14.33 20.29
CA VAL A 468 -18.61 -14.36 19.26
C VAL A 468 -19.21 -14.30 17.85
N ILE A 469 -20.33 -14.99 17.62
CA ILE A 469 -21.11 -14.91 16.37
C ILE A 469 -21.61 -13.47 16.14
N GLU A 470 -22.27 -12.86 17.12
CA GLU A 470 -22.78 -11.48 17.02
C GLU A 470 -21.65 -10.47 16.70
N LEU A 471 -20.49 -10.61 17.34
CA LEU A 471 -19.33 -9.76 17.07
C LEU A 471 -18.77 -9.98 15.66
N ALA A 472 -18.69 -11.22 15.20
CA ALA A 472 -18.19 -11.55 13.87
C ALA A 472 -19.15 -11.07 12.76
N GLU A 473 -20.46 -11.24 12.93
CA GLU A 473 -21.49 -10.70 12.02
C GLU A 473 -21.37 -9.18 11.93
N LYS A 474 -21.37 -8.48 13.07
CA LYS A 474 -21.21 -7.03 13.12
C LYS A 474 -19.92 -6.56 12.45
N PHE A 475 -18.81 -7.25 12.67
CA PHE A 475 -17.54 -6.92 12.00
C PHE A 475 -17.67 -7.02 10.47
N LEU A 476 -18.31 -8.07 9.96
CA LEU A 476 -18.47 -8.27 8.52
C LEU A 476 -19.48 -7.31 7.88
N GLU A 477 -20.47 -6.83 8.63
CA GLU A 477 -21.38 -5.76 8.20
C GLU A 477 -20.66 -4.40 8.11
N GLN A 478 -19.83 -4.08 9.10
CA GLN A 478 -19.19 -2.76 9.21
C GLN A 478 -17.88 -2.65 8.41
N HIS A 479 -17.13 -3.76 8.32
CA HIS A 479 -15.77 -3.81 7.80
C HIS A 479 -15.63 -4.85 6.68
N ALA A 480 -16.60 -4.93 5.78
CA ALA A 480 -16.67 -5.95 4.72
C ALA A 480 -15.43 -6.01 3.79
N LEU A 481 -14.75 -4.87 3.60
CA LEU A 481 -13.54 -4.74 2.77
C LEU A 481 -12.23 -4.85 3.59
N SER A 482 -12.33 -5.15 4.89
CA SER A 482 -11.17 -5.31 5.76
C SER A 482 -10.26 -6.46 5.29
N PRO A 483 -8.93 -6.32 5.40
CA PRO A 483 -8.01 -7.46 5.21
C PRO A 483 -8.26 -8.60 6.21
N PHE A 484 -8.92 -8.34 7.35
CA PHE A 484 -9.26 -9.36 8.34
C PHE A 484 -10.58 -10.09 8.05
N ALA A 485 -11.37 -9.63 7.07
CA ALA A 485 -12.72 -10.14 6.81
C ALA A 485 -12.74 -11.66 6.51
N SER A 486 -11.72 -12.20 5.85
CA SER A 486 -11.67 -13.64 5.56
C SER A 486 -11.38 -14.49 6.78
N GLU A 487 -10.53 -14.00 7.68
CA GLU A 487 -10.25 -14.68 8.94
C GLU A 487 -11.49 -14.68 9.84
N VAL A 488 -12.19 -13.54 9.91
CA VAL A 488 -13.45 -13.42 10.66
C VAL A 488 -14.55 -14.30 10.05
N ARG A 489 -14.70 -14.34 8.72
CA ARG A 489 -15.63 -15.26 8.04
C ARG A 489 -15.31 -16.70 8.33
N MET A 490 -14.02 -17.07 8.31
CA MET A 490 -13.60 -18.44 8.63
C MET A 490 -14.04 -18.81 10.04
N LYS A 491 -13.85 -17.91 11.00
CA LYS A 491 -14.29 -18.12 12.37
C LYS A 491 -15.81 -18.25 12.48
N LEU A 492 -16.56 -17.33 11.87
CA LEU A 492 -18.02 -17.37 11.87
C LEU A 492 -18.57 -18.66 11.25
N ALA A 493 -17.99 -19.09 10.12
CA ALA A 493 -18.36 -20.33 9.44
C ALA A 493 -18.07 -21.57 10.31
N GLU A 494 -16.92 -21.60 11.00
CA GLU A 494 -16.59 -22.64 11.97
C GLU A 494 -17.63 -22.74 13.10
N LEU A 495 -18.06 -21.60 13.65
CA LEU A 495 -19.06 -21.56 14.72
C LEU A 495 -20.43 -22.07 14.24
N TYR A 496 -20.89 -21.65 13.05
CA TYR A 496 -22.12 -22.20 12.47
C TYR A 496 -22.01 -23.70 12.20
N TYR A 497 -20.86 -24.16 11.68
CA TYR A 497 -20.62 -25.58 11.43
C TYR A 497 -20.70 -26.40 12.72
N ARG A 498 -20.09 -25.93 13.81
CA ARG A 498 -20.16 -26.57 15.13
C ARG A 498 -21.60 -26.62 15.68
N ARG A 499 -22.41 -25.60 15.39
CA ARG A 499 -23.85 -25.56 15.71
C ARG A 499 -24.72 -26.39 14.78
N GLN A 500 -24.15 -27.06 13.79
CA GLN A 500 -24.86 -27.79 12.72
C GLN A 500 -25.75 -26.89 11.86
N ASP A 501 -25.52 -25.58 11.88
CA ASP A 501 -26.12 -24.63 10.94
C ASP A 501 -25.33 -24.65 9.63
N PHE A 502 -25.45 -25.76 8.92
CA PHE A 502 -24.68 -26.02 7.71
C PHE A 502 -25.00 -25.05 6.58
N ALA A 503 -26.22 -24.51 6.53
CA ALA A 503 -26.61 -23.55 5.50
C ALA A 503 -25.85 -22.22 5.65
N ASN A 504 -25.78 -21.68 6.87
CA ASN A 504 -25.01 -20.47 7.13
C ASN A 504 -23.51 -20.73 7.06
N ALA A 505 -23.02 -21.87 7.56
CA ALA A 505 -21.61 -22.26 7.44
C ALA A 505 -21.17 -22.32 5.97
N GLN A 506 -21.92 -23.03 5.12
CA GLN A 506 -21.67 -23.13 3.69
C GLN A 506 -21.57 -21.73 3.06
N THR A 507 -22.55 -20.87 3.32
CA THR A 507 -22.59 -19.51 2.76
C THR A 507 -21.33 -18.72 3.10
N GLN A 508 -20.92 -18.73 4.37
CA GLN A 508 -19.73 -17.99 4.79
C GLN A 508 -18.44 -18.55 4.19
N PHE A 509 -18.30 -19.88 4.11
CA PHE A 509 -17.15 -20.51 3.46
C PHE A 509 -17.07 -20.21 1.95
N GLU A 510 -18.19 -20.26 1.23
CA GLU A 510 -18.22 -19.92 -0.20
C GLU A 510 -17.80 -18.46 -0.46
N LEU A 511 -18.23 -17.53 0.40
CA LEU A 511 -17.86 -16.11 0.28
C LEU A 511 -16.35 -15.88 0.46
N ILE A 512 -15.66 -16.69 1.28
CA ILE A 512 -14.19 -16.63 1.40
C ILE A 512 -13.55 -17.04 0.07
N ALA A 513 -14.02 -18.14 -0.52
CA ALA A 513 -13.48 -18.66 -1.77
C ALA A 513 -13.72 -17.72 -2.96
N GLN A 514 -14.87 -17.03 -2.99
CA GLN A 514 -15.21 -16.05 -4.02
C GLN A 514 -14.37 -14.77 -3.91
N ASN A 515 -14.23 -14.24 -2.70
CA ASN A 515 -13.57 -12.94 -2.49
C ASN A 515 -12.04 -13.03 -2.45
N ASN A 516 -11.48 -14.21 -2.14
CA ASN A 516 -10.03 -14.41 -2.00
C ASN A 516 -9.56 -15.69 -2.69
N ALA A 517 -9.94 -15.86 -3.96
CA ALA A 517 -9.73 -17.08 -4.74
C ALA A 517 -8.27 -17.59 -4.76
N ASP A 518 -7.27 -16.70 -4.70
CA ASP A 518 -5.85 -17.06 -4.78
C ASP A 518 -5.19 -17.31 -3.41
N SER A 519 -5.93 -17.13 -2.31
CA SER A 519 -5.40 -17.34 -0.96
C SER A 519 -5.29 -18.82 -0.60
N SER A 520 -4.32 -19.18 0.25
CA SER A 520 -4.20 -20.52 0.83
C SER A 520 -5.40 -20.93 1.69
N LEU A 521 -6.27 -19.97 2.04
CA LEU A 521 -7.52 -20.21 2.78
C LEU A 521 -8.67 -20.64 1.84
N ALA A 522 -8.63 -20.27 0.55
CA ALA A 522 -9.72 -20.53 -0.38
C ALA A 522 -10.00 -22.02 -0.57
N GLU A 523 -8.96 -22.85 -0.71
CA GLU A 523 -9.13 -24.29 -0.84
C GLU A 523 -9.76 -24.91 0.42
N LYS A 524 -9.29 -24.51 1.61
CA LYS A 524 -9.86 -24.95 2.88
C LYS A 524 -11.32 -24.53 3.02
N ALA A 525 -11.63 -23.29 2.66
CA ALA A 525 -12.99 -22.78 2.70
C ALA A 525 -13.90 -23.55 1.73
N LEU A 526 -13.48 -23.78 0.48
CA LEU A 526 -14.24 -24.61 -0.47
C LEU A 526 -14.49 -26.02 0.06
N PHE A 527 -13.47 -26.64 0.67
CA PHE A 527 -13.61 -27.96 1.26
C PHE A 527 -14.66 -27.98 2.38
N PHE A 528 -14.62 -27.03 3.31
CA PHE A 528 -15.61 -26.95 4.39
C PHE A 528 -16.99 -26.46 3.92
N ALA A 529 -17.08 -25.71 2.82
CA ALA A 529 -18.35 -25.41 2.15
C ALA A 529 -18.98 -26.70 1.60
N ALA A 530 -18.17 -27.54 0.96
CA ALA A 530 -18.60 -28.82 0.43
C ALA A 530 -19.01 -29.81 1.53
N GLU A 531 -18.26 -29.87 2.63
CA GLU A 531 -18.62 -30.66 3.82
C GLU A 531 -19.94 -30.15 4.44
N SER A 532 -20.10 -28.83 4.59
CA SER A 532 -21.37 -28.23 5.04
C SER A 532 -22.55 -28.64 4.14
N ALA A 533 -22.38 -28.53 2.81
CA ALA A 533 -23.39 -28.95 1.87
C ALA A 533 -23.69 -30.46 1.99
N MET A 534 -22.67 -31.30 2.12
CA MET A 534 -22.81 -32.76 2.27
C MET A 534 -23.54 -33.16 3.56
N SER A 535 -23.41 -32.36 4.63
CA SER A 535 -24.09 -32.54 5.91
C SER A 535 -25.49 -31.94 5.98
N SER A 536 -25.89 -31.14 4.99
CA SER A 536 -27.21 -30.51 4.93
C SER A 536 -28.31 -31.46 4.42
N MET A 537 -29.53 -31.33 4.95
CA MET A 537 -30.70 -32.14 4.57
C MET A 537 -31.48 -31.61 3.35
N GLY A 538 -30.95 -30.62 2.63
CA GLY A 538 -31.61 -30.05 1.45
C GLY A 538 -31.67 -31.03 0.26
N GLU A 539 -32.73 -30.95 -0.54
CA GLU A 539 -32.97 -31.85 -1.69
C GLU A 539 -31.80 -31.86 -2.72
N HIS A 540 -31.13 -30.72 -2.89
CA HIS A 540 -29.98 -30.55 -3.81
C HIS A 540 -28.63 -30.42 -3.09
N SER A 541 -28.57 -30.77 -1.80
CA SER A 541 -27.37 -30.52 -0.98
C SER A 541 -26.17 -31.37 -1.44
N LEU A 542 -26.41 -32.62 -1.82
CA LEU A 542 -25.38 -33.53 -2.32
C LEU A 542 -24.86 -33.12 -3.70
N ASP A 543 -25.72 -32.68 -4.61
CA ASP A 543 -25.32 -32.15 -5.91
C ASP A 543 -24.45 -30.90 -5.75
N ARG A 544 -24.83 -30.00 -4.83
CA ARG A 544 -24.04 -28.82 -4.51
C ARG A 544 -22.68 -29.20 -3.90
N ALA A 545 -22.64 -30.18 -3.01
CA ALA A 545 -21.40 -30.67 -2.42
C ALA A 545 -20.44 -31.23 -3.48
N LEU A 546 -20.94 -32.02 -4.44
CA LEU A 546 -20.14 -32.53 -5.57
C LEU A 546 -19.51 -31.40 -6.37
N VAL A 547 -20.29 -30.36 -6.71
CA VAL A 547 -19.78 -29.17 -7.43
C VAL A 547 -18.69 -28.44 -6.64
N LEU A 548 -18.87 -28.27 -5.33
CA LEU A 548 -17.88 -27.59 -4.48
C LEU A 548 -16.60 -28.42 -4.32
N PHE A 549 -16.70 -29.73 -4.12
CA PHE A 549 -15.53 -30.61 -4.08
C PHE A 549 -14.78 -30.63 -5.42
N ASP A 550 -15.48 -30.53 -6.55
CA ASP A 550 -14.83 -30.43 -7.86
C ASP A 550 -13.99 -29.16 -7.97
N GLN A 551 -14.46 -28.04 -7.42
CA GLN A 551 -13.68 -26.79 -7.33
C GLN A 551 -12.43 -26.96 -6.44
N VAL A 552 -12.53 -27.70 -5.32
CA VAL A 552 -11.36 -28.04 -4.49
C VAL A 552 -10.33 -28.82 -5.32
N VAL A 553 -10.77 -29.80 -6.09
CA VAL A 553 -9.86 -30.60 -6.93
C VAL A 553 -9.19 -29.75 -8.00
N GLN A 554 -9.94 -28.85 -8.64
CA GLN A 554 -9.42 -27.93 -9.66
C GLN A 554 -8.38 -26.95 -9.10
N LYS A 555 -8.47 -26.57 -7.82
CA LYS A 555 -7.44 -25.77 -7.14
C LYS A 555 -6.11 -26.52 -6.99
N ASN A 556 -6.14 -27.84 -7.10
CA ASN A 556 -4.95 -28.69 -7.14
C ASN A 556 -4.03 -28.54 -5.91
N GLY A 557 -4.61 -28.24 -4.75
CA GLY A 557 -3.89 -28.09 -3.49
C GLY A 557 -3.89 -29.36 -2.64
N PRO A 558 -3.43 -29.29 -1.38
CA PRO A 558 -3.33 -30.42 -0.46
C PRO A 558 -4.65 -31.14 -0.17
N LEU A 559 -5.81 -30.50 -0.31
CA LEU A 559 -7.11 -31.10 0.01
C LEU A 559 -7.78 -31.78 -1.19
N ARG A 560 -7.18 -31.75 -2.39
CA ARG A 560 -7.76 -32.37 -3.60
C ARG A 560 -8.10 -33.86 -3.42
N TRP A 561 -7.27 -34.61 -2.69
CA TRP A 561 -7.47 -36.04 -2.49
C TRP A 561 -8.53 -36.35 -1.44
N ALA A 562 -8.57 -35.56 -0.35
CA ALA A 562 -9.67 -35.60 0.60
C ALA A 562 -11.00 -35.27 -0.10
N ALA A 563 -11.02 -34.26 -0.97
CA ALA A 563 -12.21 -33.90 -1.75
C ALA A 563 -12.67 -35.06 -2.66
N ARG A 564 -11.73 -35.74 -3.35
CA ARG A 564 -12.05 -36.93 -4.17
C ARG A 564 -12.64 -38.08 -3.36
N ASN A 565 -12.09 -38.34 -2.17
CA ASN A 565 -12.66 -39.32 -1.24
C ASN A 565 -14.10 -38.95 -0.85
N ARG A 566 -14.37 -37.67 -0.58
CA ARG A 566 -15.73 -37.21 -0.23
C ARG A 566 -16.71 -37.26 -1.39
N GLN A 567 -16.28 -36.95 -2.62
CA GLN A 567 -17.10 -37.16 -3.81
C GLN A 567 -17.48 -38.64 -3.97
N ALA A 568 -16.52 -39.56 -3.76
CA ALA A 568 -16.79 -41.00 -3.84
C ALA A 568 -17.79 -41.47 -2.77
N VAL A 569 -17.73 -40.91 -1.56
CA VAL A 569 -18.72 -41.16 -0.50
C VAL A 569 -20.11 -40.67 -0.92
N ILE A 570 -20.21 -39.49 -1.55
CA ILE A 570 -21.50 -38.97 -2.06
C ILE A 570 -22.06 -39.88 -3.16
N GLU A 571 -21.26 -40.24 -4.16
CA GLU A 571 -21.72 -41.10 -5.26
C GLU A 571 -22.16 -42.49 -4.77
N ARG A 572 -21.47 -43.04 -3.75
CA ARG A 572 -21.91 -44.25 -3.06
C ARG A 572 -23.27 -44.07 -2.39
N LYS A 573 -23.48 -42.97 -1.65
CA LYS A 573 -24.79 -42.68 -1.01
C LYS A 573 -25.92 -42.52 -2.04
N LEU A 574 -25.61 -42.02 -3.23
CA LEU A 574 -26.54 -41.91 -4.36
C LEU A 574 -26.76 -43.23 -5.12
N GLY A 575 -26.13 -44.33 -4.70
CA GLY A 575 -26.25 -45.65 -5.33
C GLY A 575 -25.44 -45.80 -6.63
N LYS A 576 -24.60 -44.83 -6.99
CA LYS A 576 -23.76 -44.85 -8.19
C LYS A 576 -22.42 -45.53 -7.91
N ALA A 577 -22.49 -46.84 -7.67
CA ALA A 577 -21.34 -47.65 -7.28
C ALA A 577 -20.16 -47.57 -8.28
N LYS A 578 -20.43 -47.49 -9.59
CA LYS A 578 -19.38 -47.40 -10.62
C LYS A 578 -18.59 -46.10 -10.52
N ASP A 579 -19.27 -44.99 -10.30
CA ASP A 579 -18.65 -43.65 -10.22
C ASP A 579 -17.84 -43.53 -8.92
N ALA A 580 -18.37 -44.03 -7.81
CA ALA A 580 -17.65 -44.11 -6.53
C ALA A 580 -16.35 -44.92 -6.64
N LEU A 581 -16.40 -46.10 -7.29
CA LEU A 581 -15.20 -46.93 -7.49
C LEU A 581 -14.15 -46.24 -8.37
N ALA A 582 -14.57 -45.52 -9.41
CA ALA A 582 -13.65 -44.78 -10.28
C ALA A 582 -12.90 -43.70 -9.50
N LEU A 583 -13.60 -42.95 -8.64
CA LEU A 583 -13.02 -41.92 -7.79
C LEU A 583 -12.05 -42.50 -6.74
N TYR A 584 -12.42 -43.59 -6.07
CA TYR A 584 -11.50 -44.26 -5.13
C TYR A 584 -10.26 -44.82 -5.82
N ASP A 585 -10.41 -45.39 -7.02
CA ASP A 585 -9.27 -45.88 -7.82
C ASP A 585 -8.33 -44.74 -8.24
N GLU A 586 -8.86 -43.55 -8.51
CA GLU A 586 -8.07 -42.35 -8.81
C GLU A 586 -7.17 -41.99 -7.62
N VAL A 587 -7.73 -41.94 -6.40
CA VAL A 587 -6.97 -41.66 -5.16
C VAL A 587 -5.91 -42.73 -4.89
N LEU A 588 -6.24 -44.01 -5.07
CA LEU A 588 -5.30 -45.11 -4.81
C LEU A 588 -4.11 -45.13 -5.76
N LYS A 589 -4.34 -44.77 -7.04
CA LYS A 589 -3.31 -44.78 -8.11
C LYS A 589 -2.49 -43.48 -8.17
N SER A 590 -2.86 -42.45 -7.42
CA SER A 590 -2.20 -41.15 -7.45
C SER A 590 -1.08 -41.01 -6.42
N ASP A 591 -0.58 -39.77 -6.26
CA ASP A 591 0.38 -39.36 -5.24
C ASP A 591 -0.27 -39.03 -3.89
N ALA A 592 -1.53 -39.44 -3.67
CA ALA A 592 -2.26 -39.14 -2.44
C ALA A 592 -1.51 -39.61 -1.18
N PRO A 593 -1.60 -38.84 -0.07
CA PRO A 593 -1.07 -39.25 1.22
C PRO A 593 -1.61 -40.63 1.64
N VAL A 594 -0.82 -41.38 2.41
CA VAL A 594 -1.21 -42.73 2.86
C VAL A 594 -2.53 -42.70 3.64
N SER A 595 -2.79 -41.63 4.41
CA SER A 595 -4.09 -41.44 5.09
C SER A 595 -5.27 -41.43 4.12
N GLU A 596 -5.17 -40.69 3.01
CA GLU A 596 -6.21 -40.61 1.99
C GLU A 596 -6.37 -41.93 1.23
N LYS A 597 -5.28 -42.65 1.00
CA LYS A 597 -5.32 -43.98 0.37
C LYS A 597 -5.99 -45.01 1.26
N ARG A 598 -5.84 -44.94 2.59
CA ARG A 598 -6.55 -45.80 3.55
C ARG A 598 -8.06 -45.55 3.50
N GLU A 599 -8.46 -44.27 3.51
CA GLU A 599 -9.88 -43.89 3.39
C GLU A 599 -10.46 -44.38 2.05
N ALA A 600 -9.73 -44.22 0.94
CA ALA A 600 -10.14 -44.70 -0.38
C ALA A 600 -10.28 -46.23 -0.43
N LEU A 601 -9.32 -46.96 0.15
CA LEU A 601 -9.33 -48.42 0.19
C LEU A 601 -10.50 -48.96 1.02
N CYS A 602 -10.77 -48.35 2.17
CA CYS A 602 -11.90 -48.68 3.02
C CYS A 602 -13.23 -48.41 2.32
N GLY A 603 -13.36 -47.25 1.67
CA GLY A 603 -14.54 -46.87 0.88
C GLY A 603 -14.77 -47.78 -0.32
N LYS A 604 -13.71 -48.19 -1.02
CA LYS A 604 -13.77 -49.17 -2.12
C LYS A 604 -14.27 -50.54 -1.63
N GLY A 605 -13.78 -51.00 -0.48
CA GLY A 605 -14.28 -52.21 0.17
C GLY A 605 -15.77 -52.12 0.52
N ASP A 606 -16.21 -50.95 1.00
CA ASP A 606 -17.62 -50.72 1.35
C ASP A 606 -18.54 -50.85 0.13
N VAL A 607 -18.17 -50.23 -1.00
CA VAL A 607 -18.94 -50.31 -2.26
C VAL A 607 -19.07 -51.76 -2.72
N PHE A 608 -17.99 -52.55 -2.67
CA PHE A 608 -18.04 -53.96 -3.03
C PHE A 608 -18.87 -54.80 -2.03
N SER A 609 -18.78 -54.50 -0.74
CA SER A 609 -19.59 -55.17 0.29
C SER A 609 -21.09 -54.94 0.09
N GLU A 610 -21.49 -53.73 -0.30
CA GLU A 610 -22.88 -53.40 -0.65
C GLU A 610 -23.32 -54.14 -1.93
N ALA A 611 -22.49 -54.14 -2.97
CA ALA A 611 -22.74 -54.86 -4.21
C ALA A 611 -22.70 -56.40 -4.05
N GLY A 612 -22.14 -56.92 -2.96
CA GLY A 612 -22.11 -58.35 -2.66
C GLY A 612 -23.51 -58.97 -2.51
N ALA A 613 -24.50 -58.16 -2.10
CA ALA A 613 -25.88 -58.62 -1.95
C ALA A 613 -26.52 -59.00 -3.30
N THR A 614 -26.06 -58.40 -4.41
CA THR A 614 -26.55 -58.70 -5.77
C THR A 614 -25.62 -59.65 -6.53
N ASP A 615 -24.30 -59.54 -6.35
CA ASP A 615 -23.31 -60.46 -6.92
C ASP A 615 -22.30 -60.87 -5.84
N PRO A 616 -22.38 -62.11 -5.32
CA PRO A 616 -21.51 -62.62 -4.26
C PRO A 616 -20.00 -62.52 -4.54
N LYS A 617 -19.56 -62.43 -5.82
CA LYS A 617 -18.15 -62.22 -6.17
C LYS A 617 -17.61 -60.89 -5.64
N ASN A 618 -18.48 -59.90 -5.40
CA ASN A 618 -18.06 -58.64 -4.82
C ASN A 618 -17.72 -58.75 -3.34
N TYR A 619 -18.20 -59.76 -2.60
CA TYR A 619 -17.70 -60.01 -1.25
C TYR A 619 -16.22 -60.40 -1.25
N GLU A 620 -15.74 -61.14 -2.26
CA GLU A 620 -14.31 -61.46 -2.39
C GLU A 620 -13.48 -60.20 -2.62
N ARG A 621 -13.94 -59.32 -3.51
CA ARG A 621 -13.28 -58.02 -3.76
C ARG A 621 -13.28 -57.10 -2.53
N ALA A 622 -14.36 -57.11 -1.76
CA ALA A 622 -14.44 -56.36 -0.52
C ALA A 622 -13.44 -56.90 0.51
N ILE A 623 -13.37 -58.23 0.67
CA ILE A 623 -12.42 -58.90 1.56
C ILE A 623 -10.98 -58.57 1.17
N GLU A 624 -10.64 -58.61 -0.12
CA GLU A 624 -9.31 -58.23 -0.62
C GLU A 624 -8.95 -56.79 -0.25
N ALA A 625 -9.87 -55.83 -0.43
CA ALA A 625 -9.64 -54.43 -0.07
C ALA A 625 -9.44 -54.25 1.45
N TYR A 626 -10.26 -54.91 2.27
CA TYR A 626 -10.12 -54.85 3.72
C TYR A 626 -8.89 -55.58 4.24
N ASP A 627 -8.46 -56.65 3.59
CA ASP A 627 -7.21 -57.35 3.92
C ASP A 627 -5.99 -56.47 3.64
N GLN A 628 -5.99 -55.74 2.52
CA GLN A 628 -4.95 -54.76 2.22
C GLN A 628 -4.91 -53.67 3.30
N LEU A 629 -6.07 -53.17 3.74
CA LEU A 629 -6.17 -52.18 4.81
C LEU A 629 -5.68 -52.73 6.15
N ALA A 630 -6.05 -53.96 6.51
CA ALA A 630 -5.67 -54.62 7.76
C ALA A 630 -4.19 -55.05 7.81
N SER A 631 -3.56 -55.18 6.65
CA SER A 631 -2.14 -55.59 6.52
C SER A 631 -1.17 -54.40 6.55
N ASP A 632 -1.68 -53.16 6.55
CA ASP A 632 -0.86 -51.96 6.69
C ASP A 632 -0.28 -51.87 8.11
N LYS A 633 1.03 -52.15 8.23
CA LYS A 633 1.75 -52.16 9.51
C LYS A 633 1.98 -50.76 10.09
N ASP A 634 1.92 -49.74 9.24
CA ASP A 634 2.14 -48.34 9.61
C ASP A 634 0.80 -47.62 9.86
N ALA A 635 -0.33 -48.34 9.81
CA ALA A 635 -1.64 -47.81 10.12
C ALA A 635 -1.91 -47.78 11.63
N PRO A 636 -2.55 -46.71 12.15
CA PRO A 636 -3.18 -46.74 13.46
C PRO A 636 -4.10 -47.97 13.64
N ILE A 637 -4.17 -48.49 14.86
CA ILE A 637 -4.82 -49.78 15.15
C ILE A 637 -6.32 -49.80 14.79
N ASP A 638 -6.98 -48.63 14.83
CA ASP A 638 -8.38 -48.45 14.44
C ASP A 638 -8.63 -48.78 12.97
N TRP A 639 -7.71 -48.45 12.06
CA TRP A 639 -7.83 -48.79 10.64
C TRP A 639 -7.72 -50.30 10.41
N ARG A 640 -6.79 -50.94 11.11
CA ARG A 640 -6.64 -52.39 11.07
C ARG A 640 -7.89 -53.08 11.59
N ASN A 641 -8.36 -52.69 12.77
CA ASN A 641 -9.54 -53.29 13.39
C ASN A 641 -10.81 -53.02 12.58
N GLN A 642 -10.95 -51.82 11.99
CA GLN A 642 -12.04 -51.51 11.07
C GLN A 642 -12.02 -52.43 9.84
N GLY A 643 -10.85 -52.60 9.20
CA GLY A 643 -10.69 -53.50 8.06
C GLY A 643 -11.05 -54.94 8.41
N LEU A 644 -10.46 -55.48 9.48
CA LEU A 644 -10.77 -56.84 9.97
C LEU A 644 -12.26 -57.02 10.29
N PHE A 645 -12.89 -56.04 10.94
CA PHE A 645 -14.29 -56.13 11.29
C PHE A 645 -15.17 -56.16 10.05
N LYS A 646 -14.94 -55.25 9.09
CA LYS A 646 -15.70 -55.21 7.83
C LYS A 646 -15.44 -56.45 6.97
N LYS A 647 -14.23 -57.00 6.98
CA LYS A 647 -13.92 -58.31 6.38
C LYS A 647 -14.74 -59.44 7.01
N GLY A 648 -14.81 -59.49 8.35
CA GLY A 648 -15.59 -60.49 9.08
C GLY A 648 -17.06 -60.47 8.67
N LEU A 649 -17.66 -59.28 8.55
CA LEU A 649 -19.03 -59.11 8.05
C LEU A 649 -19.21 -59.60 6.61
N CYS A 650 -18.23 -59.40 5.74
CA CYS A 650 -18.29 -59.90 4.35
C CYS A 650 -18.19 -61.42 4.27
N LEU A 651 -17.31 -62.03 5.08
CA LEU A 651 -17.16 -63.49 5.17
C LEU A 651 -18.46 -64.13 5.66
N GLU A 652 -19.08 -63.55 6.68
CA GLU A 652 -20.36 -64.03 7.20
C GLU A 652 -21.46 -63.95 6.13
N LYS A 653 -21.60 -62.81 5.44
CA LYS A 653 -22.58 -62.64 4.36
C LYS A 653 -22.35 -63.59 3.17
N LYS A 654 -21.10 -63.99 2.93
CA LYS A 654 -20.73 -65.01 1.93
C LYS A 654 -21.04 -66.45 2.38
N GLY A 655 -21.34 -66.66 3.66
CA GLY A 655 -21.61 -67.97 4.26
C GLY A 655 -20.40 -68.63 4.91
N ASP A 656 -19.22 -67.99 4.92
CA ASP A 656 -18.03 -68.49 5.61
C ASP A 656 -18.03 -68.03 7.09
N ARG A 657 -18.89 -68.66 7.90
CA ARG A 657 -19.01 -68.37 9.33
C ARG A 657 -17.73 -68.65 10.10
N ALA A 658 -17.00 -69.71 9.74
CA ALA A 658 -15.75 -70.08 10.39
C ALA A 658 -14.66 -69.02 10.15
N GLY A 659 -14.53 -68.55 8.90
CA GLY A 659 -13.62 -67.45 8.56
C GLY A 659 -14.02 -66.12 9.18
N ALA A 660 -15.32 -65.80 9.24
CA ALA A 660 -15.83 -64.60 9.90
C ALA A 660 -15.48 -64.59 11.39
N LEU A 661 -15.77 -65.69 12.10
CA LEU A 661 -15.45 -65.87 13.50
C LEU A 661 -13.94 -65.74 13.75
N ALA A 662 -13.11 -66.44 12.97
CA ALA A 662 -11.65 -66.34 13.07
C ALA A 662 -11.14 -64.91 12.83
N THR A 663 -11.80 -64.15 11.96
CA THR A 663 -11.43 -62.75 11.69
C THR A 663 -11.80 -61.83 12.86
N PHE A 664 -12.96 -62.00 13.49
CA PHE A 664 -13.33 -61.24 14.69
C PHE A 664 -12.41 -61.57 15.88
N TYR A 665 -12.01 -62.82 16.04
CA TYR A 665 -11.03 -63.22 17.05
C TYR A 665 -9.68 -62.52 16.90
N LYS A 666 -9.23 -62.23 15.66
CA LYS A 666 -8.00 -61.44 15.45
C LYS A 666 -8.05 -60.03 16.04
N ILE A 667 -9.25 -59.47 16.24
CA ILE A 667 -9.42 -58.18 16.92
C ILE A 667 -9.47 -58.39 18.43
N VAL A 668 -10.26 -59.36 18.89
CA VAL A 668 -10.53 -59.60 20.32
C VAL A 668 -9.31 -60.18 21.06
N ASP A 669 -8.49 -61.00 20.40
CA ASP A 669 -7.34 -61.66 21.04
C ASP A 669 -6.05 -60.82 20.97
N ASP A 670 -6.00 -59.79 20.13
CA ASP A 670 -4.81 -58.97 19.93
C ASP A 670 -4.68 -57.82 20.95
N GLU A 671 -5.78 -57.41 21.60
CA GLU A 671 -5.78 -56.41 22.70
C GLU A 671 -5.31 -56.98 24.06
N ALA A 672 -4.94 -58.26 24.16
CA ALA A 672 -4.44 -58.88 25.38
C ALA A 672 -3.01 -58.42 25.80
N ARG A 673 -2.55 -57.24 25.35
CA ARG A 673 -1.23 -56.68 25.65
C ARG A 673 -1.37 -55.41 26.51
N PRO A 674 -0.81 -55.37 27.73
CA PRO A 674 -1.02 -54.30 28.72
C PRO A 674 -0.45 -52.92 28.35
N ASP A 675 0.20 -52.76 27.19
CA ASP A 675 1.04 -51.60 26.87
C ASP A 675 0.49 -50.72 25.72
N GLN A 676 -0.65 -51.06 25.12
CA GLN A 676 -1.26 -50.29 24.02
C GLN A 676 -2.56 -49.59 24.45
N HIS A 677 -2.78 -48.38 23.93
CA HIS A 677 -4.09 -47.70 24.04
C HIS A 677 -5.18 -48.62 23.50
N SER A 678 -6.11 -49.01 24.36
CA SER A 678 -7.24 -49.88 24.02
C SER A 678 -8.17 -49.18 23.02
N GLU A 679 -8.28 -49.72 21.81
CA GLU A 679 -9.23 -49.28 20.79
C GLU A 679 -10.54 -50.04 20.98
N LEU A 680 -11.35 -49.52 21.91
CA LEU A 680 -12.53 -50.25 22.37
C LEU A 680 -13.68 -50.28 21.35
N PHE A 681 -13.72 -49.39 20.36
CA PHE A 681 -14.89 -49.27 19.49
C PHE A 681 -15.07 -50.47 18.57
N TRP A 682 -14.03 -50.86 17.83
CA TRP A 682 -14.09 -52.06 16.99
C TRP A 682 -13.90 -53.34 17.80
N TYR A 683 -13.16 -53.30 18.91
CA TYR A 683 -13.05 -54.43 19.85
C TYR A 683 -14.43 -54.91 20.31
N TYR A 684 -15.25 -54.02 20.88
CA TYR A 684 -16.60 -54.40 21.31
C TYR A 684 -17.45 -54.89 20.14
N LYS A 685 -17.42 -54.20 18.99
CA LYS A 685 -18.20 -54.61 17.81
C LYS A 685 -17.81 -56.02 17.34
N ALA A 686 -16.52 -56.33 17.29
CA ALA A 686 -16.02 -57.64 16.89
C ALA A 686 -16.40 -58.72 17.91
N GLY A 687 -16.22 -58.46 19.21
CA GLY A 687 -16.57 -59.42 20.25
C GLY A 687 -18.06 -59.74 20.30
N PHE A 688 -18.94 -58.74 20.19
CA PHE A 688 -20.38 -59.00 20.12
C PHE A 688 -20.78 -59.82 18.88
N ASN A 689 -20.13 -59.61 17.73
CA ASN A 689 -20.38 -60.41 16.53
C ASN A 689 -19.81 -61.83 16.64
N ALA A 690 -18.62 -62.00 17.23
CA ALA A 690 -18.03 -63.31 17.51
C ALA A 690 -18.91 -64.13 18.47
N ALA A 691 -19.37 -63.52 19.57
CA ALA A 691 -20.26 -64.17 20.53
C ALA A 691 -21.60 -64.56 19.89
N ARG A 692 -22.21 -63.67 19.09
CA ARG A 692 -23.43 -63.98 18.34
C ARG A 692 -23.26 -65.20 17.42
N LEU A 693 -22.17 -65.26 16.66
CA LEU A 693 -21.90 -66.41 15.78
C LEU A 693 -21.74 -67.71 16.56
N LEU A 694 -21.14 -67.67 17.75
CA LEU A 694 -20.99 -68.83 18.63
C LEU A 694 -22.33 -69.27 19.23
N GLU A 695 -23.18 -68.33 19.64
CA GLU A 695 -24.54 -68.61 20.10
C GLU A 695 -25.38 -69.26 18.99
N GLU A 696 -25.35 -68.72 17.77
CA GLU A 696 -26.07 -69.29 16.62
C GLU A 696 -25.61 -70.71 16.29
N ASP A 697 -24.34 -71.05 16.54
CA ASP A 697 -23.76 -72.38 16.36
C ASP A 697 -23.90 -73.27 17.63
N SER A 698 -24.65 -72.82 18.65
CA SER A 698 -24.84 -73.52 19.93
C SER A 698 -23.57 -73.80 20.74
N LYS A 699 -22.53 -72.97 20.57
CA LYS A 699 -21.26 -73.03 21.30
C LYS A 699 -21.29 -72.10 22.51
N TRP A 700 -22.17 -72.41 23.45
CA TRP A 700 -22.54 -71.54 24.56
C TRP A 700 -21.37 -71.20 25.49
N GLU A 701 -20.49 -72.15 25.83
CA GLU A 701 -19.32 -71.89 26.67
C GLU A 701 -18.35 -70.91 26.00
N SER A 702 -18.15 -71.05 24.68
CA SER A 702 -17.25 -70.18 23.91
C SER A 702 -17.83 -68.76 23.78
N ALA A 703 -19.15 -68.63 23.60
CA ALA A 703 -19.81 -67.33 23.58
C ALA A 703 -19.71 -66.62 24.93
N ALA A 704 -19.94 -67.34 26.04
CA ALA A 704 -19.77 -66.83 27.40
C ALA A 704 -18.35 -66.30 27.64
N ALA A 705 -17.32 -67.07 27.21
CA ALA A 705 -15.92 -66.66 27.33
C ALA A 705 -15.60 -65.35 26.58
N ILE A 706 -16.21 -65.11 25.41
CA ILE A 706 -16.06 -63.84 24.69
C ILE A 706 -16.71 -62.69 25.46
N TYR A 707 -17.93 -62.88 25.98
CA TYR A 707 -18.56 -61.82 26.78
C TYR A 707 -17.79 -61.51 28.05
N ASP A 708 -17.22 -62.51 28.73
CA ASP A 708 -16.37 -62.28 29.90
C ASP A 708 -15.14 -61.42 29.53
N LYS A 709 -14.51 -61.67 28.37
CA LYS A 709 -13.43 -60.81 27.84
C LYS A 709 -13.90 -59.37 27.60
N LEU A 710 -15.10 -59.18 27.05
CA LEU A 710 -15.69 -57.86 26.84
C LEU A 710 -15.99 -57.14 28.15
N VAL A 711 -16.47 -57.86 29.17
CA VAL A 711 -16.69 -57.31 30.52
C VAL A 711 -15.37 -56.86 31.14
N ALA A 712 -14.35 -57.71 31.07
CA ALA A 712 -13.03 -57.47 31.65
C ALA A 712 -12.30 -56.28 31.02
N ALA A 713 -12.54 -55.97 29.74
CA ALA A 713 -11.93 -54.83 29.06
C ALA A 713 -12.36 -53.46 29.63
N GLY A 714 -13.53 -53.38 30.29
CA GLY A 714 -14.08 -52.12 30.79
C GLY A 714 -14.49 -51.13 29.68
N GLY A 715 -15.15 -50.04 30.04
CA GLY A 715 -15.56 -48.99 29.07
C GLY A 715 -17.05 -49.02 28.70
N SER A 716 -17.40 -48.34 27.61
CA SER A 716 -18.77 -47.88 27.34
C SER A 716 -19.81 -48.98 27.13
N ARG A 717 -19.40 -50.21 26.80
CA ARG A 717 -20.30 -51.35 26.55
C ARG A 717 -20.06 -52.56 27.47
N SER A 718 -19.29 -52.39 28.54
CA SER A 718 -19.00 -53.47 29.49
C SER A 718 -20.28 -53.98 30.20
N GLU A 719 -21.16 -53.08 30.64
CA GLU A 719 -22.43 -53.46 31.28
C GLU A 719 -23.39 -54.19 30.33
N GLU A 720 -23.39 -53.83 29.03
CA GLU A 720 -24.16 -54.55 28.02
C GLU A 720 -23.66 -56.00 27.87
N ALA A 721 -22.34 -56.20 27.81
CA ALA A 721 -21.73 -57.53 27.74
C ALA A 721 -22.02 -58.36 29.01
N LYS A 722 -22.01 -57.72 30.18
CA LYS A 722 -22.32 -58.36 31.47
C LYS A 722 -23.77 -58.85 31.54
N ALA A 723 -24.71 -58.05 31.05
CA ALA A 723 -26.10 -58.45 30.95
C ALA A 723 -26.27 -59.65 30.00
N ARG A 724 -25.60 -59.64 28.85
CA ARG A 724 -25.63 -60.73 27.86
C ARG A 724 -25.10 -62.05 28.42
N VAL A 725 -23.92 -62.06 29.05
CA VAL A 725 -23.35 -63.30 29.60
C VAL A 725 -24.18 -63.89 30.75
N ASN A 726 -24.74 -63.04 31.61
CA ASN A 726 -25.60 -63.51 32.71
C ASN A 726 -26.86 -64.20 32.18
N ASN A 727 -27.51 -63.62 31.16
CA ASN A 727 -28.68 -64.24 30.53
C ASN A 727 -28.30 -65.58 29.88
N LEU A 728 -27.20 -65.61 29.12
CA LEU A 728 -26.74 -66.82 28.44
C LEU A 728 -26.45 -67.97 29.42
N ARG A 729 -25.83 -67.67 30.57
CA ARG A 729 -25.54 -68.66 31.61
C ARG A 729 -26.81 -69.22 32.27
N LEU A 730 -27.81 -68.37 32.49
CA LEU A 730 -29.10 -68.78 33.05
C LEU A 730 -29.88 -69.68 32.09
N GLU A 731 -29.92 -69.32 30.80
CA GLU A 731 -30.68 -70.06 29.79
C GLU A 731 -30.07 -71.44 29.47
N HIS A 732 -28.74 -71.55 29.52
CA HIS A 732 -28.02 -72.76 29.12
C HIS A 732 -27.32 -73.49 30.27
N PHE A 733 -27.60 -73.14 31.53
CA PHE A 733 -27.04 -73.77 32.73
C PHE A 733 -25.50 -73.83 32.75
N LEU A 734 -24.86 -72.75 32.29
CA LEU A 734 -23.40 -72.62 32.30
C LEU A 734 -22.95 -72.10 33.67
N TRP A 735 -22.74 -73.02 34.61
CA TRP A 735 -22.27 -72.71 35.95
C TRP A 735 -20.74 -72.74 35.97
N THR A 736 -20.13 -71.59 36.27
CA THR A 736 -18.71 -71.51 36.59
C THR A 736 -18.52 -71.88 38.06
N ASP A 737 -17.63 -72.84 38.34
CA ASP A 737 -17.15 -73.11 39.70
C ASP A 737 -16.37 -71.92 40.29
#